data_AF-A0A2J8AIC8-F1
#
_entry.id   AF-A0A2J8AIC8-F1
#
_cell.length_a   1.000
_cell.length_b   1.000
_cell.length_c   1.000
_cell.angle_alpha   90.00
_cell.angle_beta   90.00
_cell.angle_gamma   90.00
#
_symmetry.space_group_name_H-M   'P 1'
#
loop_
_entity.id
_entity.type
_entity.pdbx_description
1 polymer ?
#
loop_
_entity_poly.entity_id
_entity_poly.type
_entity_poly.pdbx_seq_one_letter_code
_entity_poly.pdbx_strand_id
1 'polypeptide(L)'
;AWDTAALGVALGVAPPAARALARALAECEQLPRGLTMQELTKRCGILQLELGLDSQQVARMVWLQPMLLACPIASIRARSGLLAAGLSSPAPVGADRAGAAREGVGTRLPAPSVDGGDGRRVSAGTSGSAASDGAAMSAGAPLSTALALIARQPELLTVPLQPLCDRCHELAALLEVTPYDACTALTRLTPPELEQVLRAPPQVVSGAWWRLAGAIASIDYAGPLGAPSAPARNPYQRGASGGGGADGADGLGAAAAPYSGVDGAAADPPPPVRRPRLPPPPADGSVQRMVLLCPQLLLLPAGWVRASALHLRALLGLPPGRLRRLLARSPRLLLLPRRHREEALSALAEELRLPGGRPDAARLVAQQPNLLKWTPQGLQEKTAAMTAALGLSPSGVARLARNQPSLLAMSAGALAAKLARLQEVLRLGCVKEARALVLRQPGLLSMGSEAAEGKLLGLARAMGLGDGRAVAAELAARREMTGSRAGGSGGSSSSSSSSNLSGGGSGSNGGSSGRSRSTDSALAEARRLVVAEPTLLTMDVKALPRRVAALAEALGPCTLLQARAAALACPGLLVQQRPALQHRLQEMAWCLEAPMPGVQALVREAPEVFFVAVGALRAAAAAAVAAGAGEGLWGRQRAAAVLEQWAREPGQLWALLEGVERG
;
A
#
# COMPACT_ATOMS: atom_id res chain seq x y z
N ALA A 1 -27.92 26.10 -15.92
CA ALA A 1 -27.09 24.98 -15.42
C ALA A 1 -25.69 25.11 -16.02
N TRP A 2 -24.64 24.82 -15.26
CA TRP A 2 -23.25 24.88 -15.74
C TRP A 2 -22.94 23.72 -16.68
N ASP A 3 -22.35 23.98 -17.85
CA ASP A 3 -21.88 22.94 -18.77
C ASP A 3 -20.65 22.24 -18.20
N THR A 4 -20.82 20.98 -17.78
CA THR A 4 -19.77 20.17 -17.15
C THR A 4 -18.59 19.87 -18.07
N ALA A 5 -18.82 19.76 -19.39
CA ALA A 5 -17.77 19.49 -20.35
C ALA A 5 -16.91 20.76 -20.55
N ALA A 6 -17.58 21.90 -20.76
CA ALA A 6 -16.91 23.20 -20.84
C ALA A 6 -16.09 23.49 -19.57
N LEU A 7 -16.62 23.14 -18.40
CA LEU A 7 -15.96 23.36 -17.11
C LEU A 7 -14.76 22.44 -16.88
N GLY A 8 -14.84 21.19 -17.34
CA GLY A 8 -13.69 20.27 -17.34
C GLY A 8 -12.56 20.77 -18.23
N VAL A 9 -12.88 21.23 -19.44
CA VAL A 9 -11.89 21.76 -20.41
C VAL A 9 -11.29 23.07 -19.90
N ALA A 10 -12.13 24.02 -19.49
CA ALA A 10 -11.69 25.36 -19.07
C ALA A 10 -10.77 25.34 -17.85
N LEU A 11 -11.01 24.40 -16.92
CA LEU A 11 -10.24 24.29 -15.69
C LEU A 11 -9.16 23.21 -15.76
N GLY A 12 -9.10 22.39 -16.81
CA GLY A 12 -8.17 21.27 -16.89
C GLY A 12 -8.40 20.22 -15.79
N VAL A 13 -9.67 19.95 -15.45
CA VAL A 13 -10.05 18.97 -14.41
C VAL A 13 -10.80 17.77 -14.98
N ALA A 14 -10.61 16.62 -14.35
CA ALA A 14 -11.25 15.38 -14.78
C ALA A 14 -12.79 15.49 -14.73
N PRO A 15 -13.53 14.81 -15.63
CA PRO A 15 -15.00 14.90 -15.71
C PRO A 15 -15.76 14.68 -14.39
N PRO A 16 -15.35 13.78 -13.47
CA PRO A 16 -16.00 13.65 -12.17
C PRO A 16 -15.87 14.91 -11.31
N ALA A 17 -14.69 15.55 -11.29
CA ALA A 17 -14.45 16.78 -10.55
C ALA A 17 -15.24 17.95 -11.17
N ALA A 18 -15.27 18.06 -12.50
CA ALA A 18 -16.08 19.07 -13.19
C ALA A 18 -17.58 18.95 -12.86
N ARG A 19 -18.12 17.72 -12.80
CA ARG A 19 -19.52 17.47 -12.42
C ARG A 19 -19.82 17.81 -10.96
N ALA A 20 -18.88 17.56 -10.06
CA ALA A 20 -19.04 17.93 -8.64
C ALA A 20 -19.00 19.46 -8.47
N LEU A 21 -18.07 20.13 -9.16
CA LEU A 21 -17.93 21.58 -9.15
C LEU A 21 -19.15 22.27 -9.77
N ALA A 22 -19.65 21.80 -10.91
CA ALA A 22 -20.87 22.33 -11.54
C ALA A 22 -22.11 22.24 -10.63
N ARG A 23 -22.23 21.16 -9.83
CA ARG A 23 -23.30 21.01 -8.84
C ARG A 23 -23.14 21.99 -7.68
N ALA A 24 -21.95 22.06 -7.07
CA ALA A 24 -21.69 23.01 -5.99
C ALA A 24 -21.92 24.47 -6.42
N LEU A 25 -21.55 24.82 -7.66
CA LEU A 25 -21.83 26.14 -8.23
C LEU A 25 -23.31 26.36 -8.53
N ALA A 26 -24.10 25.32 -8.77
CA ALA A 26 -25.55 25.47 -8.97
C ALA A 26 -26.30 25.62 -7.65
N GLU A 27 -25.81 24.98 -6.58
CA GLU A 27 -26.39 25.01 -5.23
C GLU A 27 -26.02 26.30 -4.45
N CYS A 28 -25.00 27.03 -4.89
CA CYS A 28 -24.56 28.24 -4.20
C CYS A 28 -25.40 29.47 -4.58
N GLU A 29 -26.39 29.81 -3.75
CA GLU A 29 -27.25 31.00 -3.91
C GLU A 29 -26.49 32.33 -3.83
N GLN A 30 -25.32 32.33 -3.21
CA GLN A 30 -24.51 33.53 -2.93
C GLN A 30 -23.52 33.86 -4.06
N LEU A 31 -23.54 33.14 -5.18
CA LEU A 31 -22.71 33.51 -6.32
C LEU A 31 -23.13 34.88 -6.88
N PRO A 32 -22.17 35.72 -7.33
CA PRO A 32 -22.49 36.97 -7.98
C PRO A 32 -23.49 36.75 -9.12
N ARG A 33 -24.65 37.43 -9.06
CA ARG A 33 -25.64 37.36 -10.14
C ARG A 33 -24.97 37.80 -11.44
N GLY A 34 -24.91 36.90 -12.42
CA GLY A 34 -24.24 37.16 -13.71
C GLY A 34 -22.82 36.61 -13.83
N LEU A 35 -22.33 35.77 -12.91
CA LEU A 35 -21.05 35.07 -13.12
C LEU A 35 -21.13 34.17 -14.36
N THR A 36 -20.49 34.58 -15.45
CA THR A 36 -20.45 33.81 -16.69
C THR A 36 -19.38 32.72 -16.64
N MET A 37 -19.46 31.74 -17.54
CA MET A 37 -18.43 30.70 -17.67
C MET A 37 -17.05 31.29 -18.00
N GLN A 38 -17.01 32.36 -18.80
CA GLN A 38 -15.78 33.07 -19.12
C GLN A 38 -15.18 33.75 -17.89
N GLU A 39 -16.01 34.38 -17.05
CA GLU A 39 -15.56 35.03 -15.82
C GLU A 39 -15.10 34.00 -14.77
N LEU A 40 -15.79 32.86 -14.64
CA LEU A 40 -15.34 31.75 -13.80
C LEU A 40 -13.96 31.24 -14.24
N THR A 41 -13.79 31.00 -15.55
CA THR A 41 -12.52 30.53 -16.12
C THR A 41 -11.40 31.54 -15.88
N LYS A 42 -11.68 32.83 -16.09
CA LYS A 42 -10.76 33.92 -15.83
C LYS A 42 -10.36 33.94 -14.34
N ARG A 43 -11.32 33.90 -13.40
CA ARG A 43 -11.02 33.92 -11.96
C ARG A 43 -10.22 32.70 -11.52
N CYS A 44 -10.56 31.51 -12.00
CA CYS A 44 -9.79 30.30 -11.72
C CYS A 44 -8.38 30.39 -12.31
N GLY A 45 -8.22 30.93 -13.52
CA GLY A 45 -6.91 31.16 -14.13
C GLY A 45 -6.06 32.15 -13.33
N ILE A 46 -6.65 33.24 -12.84
CA ILE A 46 -5.93 34.18 -11.96
C ILE A 46 -5.56 33.50 -10.64
N LEU A 47 -6.43 32.68 -10.04
CA LEU A 47 -6.09 31.90 -8.84
C LEU A 47 -4.91 30.94 -9.10
N GLN A 48 -4.86 30.26 -10.25
CA GLN A 48 -3.74 29.38 -10.60
C GLN A 48 -2.44 30.17 -10.75
N LEU A 49 -2.46 31.27 -11.51
CA LEU A 49 -1.28 32.08 -11.81
C LEU A 49 -0.76 32.82 -10.57
N GLU A 50 -1.63 33.51 -9.84
CA GLU A 50 -1.22 34.37 -8.72
C GLU A 50 -0.88 33.60 -7.45
N LEU A 51 -1.50 32.42 -7.25
CA LEU A 51 -1.26 31.59 -6.06
C LEU A 51 -0.34 30.39 -6.35
N GLY A 52 0.07 30.18 -7.61
CA GLY A 52 0.87 29.01 -8.00
C GLY A 52 0.18 27.68 -7.70
N LEU A 53 -1.15 27.66 -7.77
CA LEU A 53 -1.95 26.47 -7.50
C LEU A 53 -2.18 25.68 -8.80
N ASP A 54 -2.18 24.35 -8.70
CA ASP A 54 -2.59 23.51 -9.81
C ASP A 54 -4.11 23.58 -10.05
N SER A 55 -4.56 23.11 -11.22
CA SER A 55 -5.97 23.11 -11.58
C SER A 55 -6.86 22.34 -10.61
N GLN A 56 -6.36 21.25 -10.04
CA GLN A 56 -7.12 20.42 -9.11
C GLN A 56 -7.27 21.11 -7.76
N GLN A 57 -6.24 21.79 -7.29
CA GLN A 57 -6.26 22.61 -6.07
C GLN A 57 -7.27 23.74 -6.18
N VAL A 58 -7.26 24.50 -7.29
CA VAL A 58 -8.24 25.57 -7.51
C VAL A 58 -9.66 25.02 -7.61
N ALA A 59 -9.88 23.94 -8.37
CA ALA A 59 -11.20 23.34 -8.47
C ALA A 59 -11.71 22.82 -7.12
N ARG A 60 -10.83 22.24 -6.29
CA ARG A 60 -11.16 21.81 -4.93
C ARG A 60 -11.52 22.99 -4.03
N MET A 61 -10.77 24.09 -4.10
CA MET A 61 -11.05 25.31 -3.33
C MET A 61 -12.43 25.86 -3.66
N VAL A 62 -12.73 26.01 -4.95
CA VAL A 62 -14.02 26.55 -5.41
C VAL A 62 -15.15 25.57 -5.11
N TRP A 63 -14.91 24.26 -5.19
CA TRP A 63 -15.92 23.25 -4.85
C TRP A 63 -16.31 23.27 -3.38
N LEU A 64 -15.32 23.37 -2.47
CA LEU A 64 -15.58 23.40 -1.03
C LEU A 64 -16.13 24.76 -0.57
N GLN A 65 -15.67 25.86 -1.17
CA GLN A 65 -16.09 27.21 -0.80
C GLN A 65 -16.23 28.11 -2.05
N PRO A 66 -17.39 28.05 -2.76
CA PRO A 66 -17.62 28.85 -3.97
C PRO A 66 -17.48 30.36 -3.75
N MET A 67 -17.71 30.84 -2.53
CA MET A 67 -17.54 32.24 -2.12
C MET A 67 -16.12 32.78 -2.28
N LEU A 68 -15.11 31.91 -2.42
CA LEU A 68 -13.75 32.32 -2.73
C LEU A 68 -13.63 33.00 -4.10
N LEU A 69 -14.55 32.73 -5.03
CA LEU A 69 -14.59 33.44 -6.30
C LEU A 69 -14.91 34.93 -6.13
N ALA A 70 -15.55 35.34 -5.03
CA ALA A 70 -15.82 36.73 -4.72
C ALA A 70 -14.73 37.39 -3.84
N CYS A 71 -13.81 36.59 -3.28
CA CYS A 71 -12.75 37.11 -2.43
C CYS A 71 -11.64 37.77 -3.26
N PRO A 72 -11.18 38.99 -2.91
CA PRO A 72 -10.02 39.58 -3.56
C PRO A 72 -8.78 38.68 -3.39
N ILE A 73 -8.06 38.43 -4.48
CA ILE A 73 -6.87 37.56 -4.46
C ILE A 73 -5.79 38.08 -3.51
N ALA A 74 -5.67 39.42 -3.40
CA ALA A 74 -4.81 40.06 -2.41
C ALA A 74 -5.15 39.63 -0.97
N SER A 75 -6.43 39.41 -0.64
CA SER A 75 -6.86 38.95 0.69
C SER A 75 -6.45 37.50 0.93
N ILE A 76 -6.59 36.63 -0.08
CA ILE A 76 -6.14 35.24 0.01
C ILE A 76 -4.62 35.20 0.17
N ARG A 77 -3.86 35.96 -0.63
CA ARG A 77 -2.39 36.02 -0.57
C ARG A 77 -1.89 36.59 0.75
N ALA A 78 -2.49 37.68 1.24
CA ALA A 78 -2.16 38.26 2.53
C ALA A 78 -2.41 37.27 3.66
N ARG A 79 -3.56 36.58 3.65
CA ARG A 79 -3.90 35.56 4.64
C ARG A 79 -2.95 34.36 4.62
N SER A 80 -2.60 33.88 3.43
CA SER A 80 -1.60 32.82 3.26
C SER A 80 -0.20 33.25 3.72
N GLY A 81 0.18 34.50 3.49
CA GLY A 81 1.43 35.07 3.97
C GLY A 81 1.48 35.16 5.49
N LEU A 82 0.39 35.60 6.13
CA LEU A 82 0.26 35.62 7.58
C LEU A 82 0.29 34.20 8.18
N LEU A 83 -0.38 33.23 7.54
CA LEU A 83 -0.32 31.83 7.96
C LEU A 83 1.11 31.27 7.84
N ALA A 84 1.80 31.52 6.72
CA ALA A 84 3.19 31.09 6.52
C ALA A 84 4.13 31.71 7.56
N ALA A 85 3.98 33.02 7.84
CA ALA A 85 4.75 33.71 8.86
C ALA A 85 4.46 33.16 10.27
N GLY A 86 3.19 32.96 10.62
CA GLY A 86 2.79 32.42 11.93
C GLY A 86 3.29 31.00 12.17
N LEU A 87 3.27 30.14 11.16
CA LEU A 87 3.82 28.77 11.24
C LEU A 87 5.36 28.74 11.27
N SER A 88 6.02 29.80 10.81
CA SER A 88 7.49 29.91 10.76
C SER A 88 8.09 30.62 11.98
N SER A 89 7.27 31.40 12.70
CA SER A 89 7.71 32.08 13.91
C SER A 89 8.17 31.05 14.95
N PRO A 90 9.30 31.27 15.65
CA PRO A 90 9.61 30.45 16.83
C PRO A 90 8.44 30.53 17.81
N ALA A 91 8.19 29.42 18.51
CA ALA A 91 7.14 29.38 19.52
C ALA A 91 7.35 30.54 20.52
N PRO A 92 6.30 31.27 20.92
CA PRO A 92 6.44 32.40 21.82
C PRO A 92 7.14 31.95 23.11
N VAL A 93 8.31 32.54 23.37
CA VAL A 93 9.24 32.16 24.46
C VAL A 93 8.65 32.41 25.86
N GLY A 94 7.42 32.93 25.96
CA GLY A 94 6.73 33.26 27.22
C GLY A 94 5.85 32.14 27.82
N ALA A 95 5.82 30.94 27.24
CA ALA A 95 5.21 29.79 27.92
C ALA A 95 6.21 29.20 28.93
N ASP A 96 6.45 29.93 30.02
CA ASP A 96 7.20 29.42 31.16
C ASP A 96 6.67 28.04 31.55
N ARG A 97 7.61 27.09 31.64
CA ARG A 97 7.37 25.68 31.91
C ARG A 97 6.34 25.50 33.03
N ALA A 98 5.15 25.02 32.68
CA ALA A 98 4.24 24.33 33.59
C ALA A 98 4.83 22.96 34.00
N GLY A 99 5.99 23.01 34.65
CA GLY A 99 6.83 21.90 35.06
C GLY A 99 7.15 21.94 36.55
N ALA A 100 6.19 22.31 37.40
CA ALA A 100 6.24 22.04 38.84
C ALA A 100 5.67 20.63 39.12
N ALA A 101 6.39 19.58 38.71
CA ALA A 101 6.13 18.20 39.13
C ALA A 101 7.36 17.29 38.96
N ARG A 102 8.57 17.83 39.12
CA ARG A 102 9.81 17.05 39.06
C ARG A 102 10.87 17.53 40.05
N GLU A 103 10.45 17.82 41.28
CA GLU A 103 11.37 17.88 42.42
C GLU A 103 10.79 17.01 43.54
N GLY A 104 11.58 16.04 43.99
CA GLY A 104 11.21 15.14 45.09
C GLY A 104 11.69 13.71 44.89
N VAL A 105 12.96 13.48 45.21
CA VAL A 105 13.56 12.34 45.91
C VAL A 105 14.97 12.15 45.35
N GLY A 106 15.92 12.78 46.04
CA GLY A 106 17.33 12.49 45.90
C GLY A 106 17.66 11.19 46.60
N THR A 107 18.22 10.25 45.85
CA THR A 107 19.10 9.20 46.38
C THR A 107 20.32 9.16 45.48
N ARG A 108 21.41 9.77 45.95
CA ARG A 108 22.78 9.55 45.48
C ARG A 108 23.15 8.09 45.76
N LEU A 109 23.59 7.35 44.75
CA LEU A 109 24.50 6.21 44.89
C LEU A 109 25.44 6.15 43.68
N PRO A 110 26.65 5.57 43.83
CA PRO A 110 27.85 5.99 43.11
C PRO A 110 28.06 5.26 41.79
N ALA A 111 28.89 5.88 40.95
CA ALA A 111 29.42 5.30 39.72
C ALA A 111 30.33 4.09 40.01
N PRO A 112 30.31 3.07 39.14
CA PRO A 112 31.46 2.21 38.93
C PRO A 112 32.14 2.56 37.60
N SER A 113 33.45 2.77 37.70
CA SER A 113 34.40 2.74 36.61
C SER A 113 34.86 1.30 36.31
N VAL A 114 35.34 1.09 35.08
CA VAL A 114 36.35 0.10 34.61
C VAL A 114 35.86 -1.03 33.68
N ASP A 115 36.44 -0.97 32.47
CA ASP A 115 36.95 -1.98 31.51
C ASP A 115 36.14 -3.13 30.87
N GLY A 116 36.55 -3.39 29.62
CA GLY A 116 36.48 -4.66 28.88
C GLY A 116 35.25 -4.73 27.97
N GLY A 117 35.32 -4.49 26.66
CA GLY A 117 36.16 -5.23 25.72
C GLY A 117 35.40 -6.49 25.26
N ASP A 118 34.62 -6.40 24.17
CA ASP A 118 34.61 -7.47 23.17
C ASP A 118 33.87 -7.10 21.88
N GLY A 119 34.54 -7.40 20.77
CA GLY A 119 34.08 -7.09 19.43
C GLY A 119 33.04 -8.10 18.93
N ARG A 120 31.97 -7.58 18.32
CA ARG A 120 31.17 -8.39 17.40
C ARG A 120 30.66 -7.55 16.23
N ARG A 121 31.35 -7.72 15.10
CA ARG A 121 30.91 -7.27 13.77
C ARG A 121 29.55 -7.91 13.45
N VAL A 122 28.54 -7.09 13.19
CA VAL A 122 27.34 -7.50 12.45
C VAL A 122 27.18 -6.56 11.26
N SER A 123 27.39 -7.14 10.09
CA SER A 123 27.33 -6.50 8.79
C SER A 123 25.88 -6.28 8.35
N ALA A 124 25.61 -5.03 7.96
CA ALA A 124 24.82 -4.56 6.82
C ALA A 124 23.65 -5.40 6.25
N GLY A 125 22.49 -4.74 6.12
CA GLY A 125 21.60 -4.98 4.98
C GLY A 125 20.13 -4.68 5.18
N THR A 126 19.71 -3.42 5.37
CA THR A 126 18.33 -3.03 5.03
C THR A 126 18.30 -1.60 4.51
N SER A 127 18.13 -1.51 3.20
CA SER A 127 18.06 -0.30 2.40
C SER A 127 16.67 0.33 2.44
N GLY A 128 16.64 1.66 2.57
CA GLY A 128 15.66 2.53 1.91
C GLY A 128 14.50 3.06 2.75
N SER A 129 14.77 3.77 3.85
CA SER A 129 13.87 4.82 4.32
C SER A 129 14.67 6.12 4.33
N ALA A 130 14.27 7.06 3.49
CA ALA A 130 14.82 8.40 3.45
C ALA A 130 14.43 9.14 4.73
N ALA A 131 15.17 8.90 5.81
CA ALA A 131 15.40 9.89 6.84
C ALA A 131 16.59 10.71 6.36
N SER A 132 16.31 11.89 5.82
CA SER A 132 17.32 12.90 5.54
C SER A 132 17.85 13.42 6.88
N ASP A 133 19.17 13.33 7.04
CA ASP A 133 19.89 13.85 8.20
C ASP A 133 19.64 15.34 8.42
N GLY A 134 19.52 15.71 9.70
CA GLY A 134 19.22 17.06 10.15
C GLY A 134 20.42 17.99 10.02
N ALA A 135 20.27 19.01 9.17
CA ALA A 135 21.03 20.26 9.23
C ALA A 135 20.36 21.38 8.39
N ALA A 136 19.04 21.34 8.18
CA ALA A 136 18.32 22.45 7.58
C ALA A 136 17.95 23.47 8.67
N MET A 137 18.83 24.45 8.86
CA MET A 137 18.51 25.69 9.56
C MET A 137 17.24 26.33 8.99
N SER A 138 16.47 26.97 9.87
CA SER A 138 15.06 27.36 9.71
C SER A 138 14.75 28.23 8.49
N ALA A 139 14.64 27.62 7.31
CA ALA A 139 13.91 28.21 6.21
C ALA A 139 12.42 28.15 6.60
N GLY A 140 11.79 29.32 6.78
CA GLY A 140 10.36 29.41 7.06
C GLY A 140 9.53 28.63 6.03
N ALA A 141 8.34 28.18 6.43
CA ALA A 141 7.42 27.48 5.54
C ALA A 141 7.12 28.37 4.32
N PRO A 142 7.41 27.91 3.09
CA PRO A 142 7.25 28.75 1.91
C PRO A 142 5.76 29.07 1.68
N LEU A 143 5.47 30.23 1.08
CA LEU A 143 4.09 30.67 0.80
C LEU A 143 3.27 29.61 0.05
N SER A 144 3.90 28.87 -0.87
CA SER A 144 3.28 27.77 -1.62
C SER A 144 2.75 26.65 -0.71
N THR A 145 3.42 26.42 0.41
CA THR A 145 3.03 25.43 1.41
C THR A 145 1.80 25.87 2.20
N ALA A 146 1.70 27.14 2.60
CA ALA A 146 0.50 27.68 3.22
C ALA A 146 -0.70 27.67 2.26
N LEU A 147 -0.47 28.00 0.98
CA LEU A 147 -1.48 27.92 -0.07
C LEU A 147 -1.97 26.50 -0.31
N ALA A 148 -1.08 25.50 -0.28
CA ALA A 148 -1.46 24.10 -0.34
C ALA A 148 -2.33 23.64 0.85
N LEU A 149 -2.13 24.21 2.05
CA LEU A 149 -2.98 23.94 3.22
C LEU A 149 -4.37 24.54 3.06
N ILE A 150 -4.47 25.80 2.63
CA ILE A 150 -5.75 26.46 2.34
C ILE A 150 -6.48 25.75 1.20
N ALA A 151 -5.75 25.27 0.19
CA ALA A 151 -6.36 24.48 -0.88
C ALA A 151 -6.93 23.13 -0.40
N ARG A 152 -6.39 22.58 0.69
CA ARG A 152 -6.92 21.35 1.31
C ARG A 152 -8.16 21.62 2.16
N GLN A 153 -8.18 22.73 2.90
CA GLN A 153 -9.30 23.16 3.74
C GLN A 153 -9.52 24.68 3.60
N PRO A 154 -10.36 25.11 2.64
CA PRO A 154 -10.66 26.53 2.39
C PRO A 154 -11.19 27.29 3.60
N GLU A 155 -11.83 26.60 4.54
CA GLU A 155 -12.38 27.17 5.77
C GLU A 155 -11.30 27.79 6.68
N LEU A 156 -10.01 27.47 6.47
CA LEU A 156 -8.91 28.20 7.11
C LEU A 156 -8.92 29.71 6.76
N LEU A 157 -9.59 30.10 5.66
CA LEU A 157 -9.81 31.49 5.29
C LEU A 157 -10.88 32.19 6.11
N THR A 158 -11.66 31.48 6.95
CA THR A 158 -12.60 32.09 7.89
C THR A 158 -12.12 31.98 9.33
N VAL A 159 -11.39 30.90 9.66
CA VAL A 159 -10.84 30.65 11.00
C VAL A 159 -9.81 31.70 11.44
N PRO A 160 -9.95 32.35 12.60
CA PRO A 160 -8.97 33.30 13.12
C PRO A 160 -7.53 32.74 13.10
N LEU A 161 -6.62 33.43 12.40
CA LEU A 161 -5.26 32.93 12.15
C LEU A 161 -4.42 32.76 13.41
N GLN A 162 -4.56 33.67 14.38
CA GLN A 162 -3.75 33.64 15.59
C GLN A 162 -4.05 32.39 16.44
N PRO A 163 -5.31 32.08 16.82
CA PRO A 163 -5.64 30.82 17.50
C PRO A 163 -5.20 29.57 16.72
N LEU A 164 -5.27 29.61 15.39
CA LEU A 164 -4.79 28.52 14.54
C LEU A 164 -3.28 28.32 14.68
N CYS A 165 -2.48 29.38 14.55
CA CYS A 165 -1.03 29.31 14.67
C CYS A 165 -0.60 28.87 16.08
N ASP A 166 -1.22 29.44 17.12
CA ASP A 166 -0.96 29.08 18.52
C ASP A 166 -1.24 27.58 18.75
N ARG A 167 -2.36 27.08 18.23
CA ARG A 167 -2.71 25.66 18.32
C ARG A 167 -1.74 24.77 17.55
N CYS A 168 -1.28 25.20 16.38
CA CYS A 168 -0.29 24.47 15.59
C CYS A 168 1.04 24.36 16.34
N HIS A 169 1.51 25.43 16.98
CA HIS A 169 2.71 25.42 17.81
C HIS A 169 2.57 24.53 19.04
N GLU A 170 1.42 24.60 19.73
CA GLU A 170 1.14 23.75 20.88
C GLU A 170 1.15 22.26 20.50
N LEU A 171 0.43 21.90 19.42
CA LEU A 171 0.41 20.53 18.91
C LEU A 171 1.78 20.09 18.41
N ALA A 172 2.53 20.97 17.76
CA ALA A 172 3.90 20.69 17.31
C ALA A 172 4.83 20.37 18.47
N ALA A 173 4.79 21.14 19.54
CA ALA A 173 5.56 20.89 20.76
C ALA A 173 5.15 19.58 21.43
N LEU A 174 3.84 19.33 21.54
CA LEU A 174 3.28 18.12 22.18
C LEU A 174 3.61 16.84 21.41
N LEU A 175 3.60 16.93 20.08
CA LEU A 175 3.83 15.82 19.17
C LEU A 175 5.27 15.74 18.69
N GLU A 176 6.17 16.63 19.09
CA GLU A 176 7.55 16.70 18.58
C GLU A 176 7.61 16.72 17.04
N VAL A 177 6.79 17.57 16.42
CA VAL A 177 6.77 17.79 14.96
C VAL A 177 6.89 19.27 14.61
N THR A 178 6.93 19.60 13.32
CA THR A 178 6.85 21.00 12.88
C THR A 178 5.43 21.57 13.03
N PRO A 179 5.27 22.88 13.26
CA PRO A 179 3.95 23.55 13.22
C PRO A 179 3.21 23.31 11.91
N TYR A 180 3.95 23.14 10.82
CA TYR A 180 3.40 22.80 9.51
C TYR A 180 2.74 21.41 9.48
N ASP A 181 3.39 20.38 10.06
CA ASP A 181 2.83 19.04 10.14
C ASP A 181 1.58 19.01 11.04
N ALA A 182 1.61 19.76 12.13
CA ALA A 182 0.45 19.95 13.00
C ALA A 182 -0.71 20.64 12.27
N CYS A 183 -0.43 21.71 11.52
CA CYS A 183 -1.44 22.38 10.69
C CYS A 183 -2.00 21.43 9.62
N THR A 184 -1.12 20.66 8.96
CA THR A 184 -1.52 19.62 8.00
C THR A 184 -2.43 18.57 8.63
N ALA A 185 -2.17 18.18 9.88
CA ALA A 185 -3.04 17.28 10.62
C ALA A 185 -4.42 17.94 10.83
N LEU A 186 -4.45 19.15 11.36
CA LEU A 186 -5.69 19.92 11.59
C LEU A 186 -6.54 20.10 10.32
N THR A 187 -5.91 20.18 9.13
CA THR A 187 -6.66 20.24 7.85
C THR A 187 -7.56 19.03 7.54
N ARG A 188 -7.48 17.98 8.39
CA ARG A 188 -8.25 16.75 8.26
C ARG A 188 -9.51 16.73 9.13
N LEU A 189 -9.69 17.73 9.99
CA LEU A 189 -10.89 17.91 10.79
C LEU A 189 -12.00 18.53 9.96
N THR A 190 -13.24 18.18 10.26
CA THR A 190 -14.39 18.94 9.75
C THR A 190 -14.39 20.35 10.37
N PRO A 191 -15.04 21.35 9.74
CA PRO A 191 -15.11 22.71 10.30
C PRO A 191 -15.55 22.79 11.78
N PRO A 192 -16.63 22.11 12.24
CA PRO A 192 -17.03 22.17 13.65
C PRO A 192 -16.01 21.50 14.58
N GLU A 193 -15.37 20.42 14.14
CA GLU A 193 -14.31 19.75 14.92
C GLU A 193 -13.07 20.63 15.03
N LEU A 194 -12.69 21.32 13.95
CA LEU A 194 -11.57 22.27 13.95
C LEU A 194 -11.85 23.42 14.91
N GLU A 195 -13.04 24.02 14.84
CA GLU A 195 -13.46 25.07 15.76
C GLU A 195 -13.45 24.59 17.22
N GLN A 196 -13.92 23.38 17.49
CA GLN A 196 -13.86 22.78 18.82
C GLN A 196 -12.41 22.63 19.32
N VAL A 197 -11.47 22.16 18.49
CA VAL A 197 -10.05 22.04 18.85
C VAL A 197 -9.42 23.41 19.11
N LEU A 198 -9.75 24.40 18.28
CA LEU A 198 -9.19 25.75 18.41
C LEU A 198 -9.68 26.46 19.67
N ARG A 199 -10.95 26.28 20.04
CA ARG A 199 -11.56 26.86 21.25
C ARG A 199 -11.20 26.11 22.54
N ALA A 200 -10.71 24.86 22.44
CA ALA A 200 -10.36 24.08 23.62
C ALA A 200 -9.16 24.69 24.36
N PRO A 201 -9.16 24.77 25.71
CA PRO A 201 -7.98 25.20 26.45
C PRO A 201 -6.76 24.27 26.19
N PRO A 202 -5.52 24.79 26.16
CA PRO A 202 -4.31 23.99 25.95
C PRO A 202 -4.20 22.73 26.81
N GLN A 203 -4.62 22.84 28.07
CA GLN A 203 -4.60 21.75 29.03
C GLN A 203 -5.56 20.61 28.64
N VAL A 204 -6.66 20.93 27.95
CA VAL A 204 -7.64 19.94 27.49
C VAL A 204 -7.07 19.13 26.33
N VAL A 205 -6.39 19.78 25.37
CA VAL A 205 -5.77 19.12 24.21
C VAL A 205 -4.58 18.28 24.66
N SER A 206 -3.69 18.84 25.48
CA SER A 206 -2.58 18.10 26.10
C SER A 206 -3.09 16.92 26.93
N GLY A 207 -4.11 17.11 27.74
CA GLY A 207 -4.75 16.04 28.50
C GLY A 207 -5.37 14.95 27.61
N ALA A 208 -6.00 15.33 26.50
CA ALA A 208 -6.57 14.38 25.55
C ALA A 208 -5.48 13.53 24.88
N TRP A 209 -4.36 14.14 24.51
CA TRP A 209 -3.18 13.44 24.01
C TRP A 209 -2.65 12.40 24.99
N TRP A 210 -2.39 12.78 26.26
CA TRP A 210 -1.86 11.84 27.26
C TRP A 210 -2.85 10.70 27.54
N ARG A 211 -4.15 11.00 27.58
CA ARG A 211 -5.18 9.97 27.74
C ARG A 211 -5.24 9.02 26.53
N LEU A 212 -5.10 9.54 25.31
CA LEU A 212 -5.00 8.74 24.10
C LEU A 212 -3.76 7.84 24.13
N ALA A 213 -2.60 8.39 24.48
CA ALA A 213 -1.37 7.63 24.56
C ALA A 213 -1.43 6.52 25.63
N GLY A 214 -1.96 6.84 26.81
CA GLY A 214 -2.23 5.85 27.85
C GLY A 214 -3.21 4.76 27.42
N ALA A 215 -4.26 5.12 26.67
CA ALA A 215 -5.20 4.14 26.10
C ALA A 215 -4.52 3.18 25.12
N ILE A 216 -3.64 3.67 24.24
CA ILE A 216 -2.90 2.84 23.29
C ILE A 216 -1.82 1.99 23.98
N ALA A 217 -1.10 2.54 24.96
CA ALA A 217 -0.14 1.79 25.78
C ALA A 217 -0.83 0.65 26.57
N SER A 218 -2.04 0.89 27.07
CA SER A 218 -2.81 -0.10 27.83
C SER A 218 -3.19 -1.36 27.03
N ILE A 219 -3.06 -1.35 25.70
CA ILE A 219 -3.32 -2.50 24.83
C ILE A 219 -2.33 -3.65 25.13
N ASP A 220 -1.11 -3.33 25.57
CA ASP A 220 -0.11 -4.34 25.94
C ASP A 220 -0.47 -5.10 27.22
N TYR A 221 -1.11 -4.42 28.16
CA TYR A 221 -1.41 -4.93 29.50
C TYR A 221 -2.69 -5.75 29.56
N ALA A 222 -2.95 -6.57 28.54
CA ALA A 222 -4.04 -7.55 28.59
C ALA A 222 -3.64 -8.74 29.48
N GLY A 223 -3.41 -8.48 30.76
CA GLY A 223 -3.75 -9.47 31.77
C GLY A 223 -5.27 -9.73 31.74
N PRO A 224 -5.76 -10.77 32.42
CA PRO A 224 -7.19 -11.00 32.63
C PRO A 224 -7.77 -9.92 33.55
N LEU A 225 -7.73 -8.66 33.12
CA LEU A 225 -8.43 -7.55 33.75
C LEU A 225 -9.90 -7.80 33.47
N GLY A 226 -10.68 -7.94 34.55
CA GLY A 226 -12.10 -8.28 34.55
C GLY A 226 -12.89 -7.52 33.47
N ALA A 227 -13.95 -8.18 33.00
CA ALA A 227 -14.80 -7.74 31.91
C ALA A 227 -14.95 -6.21 31.88
N PRO A 228 -14.73 -5.54 30.73
CA PRO A 228 -14.82 -4.10 30.65
C PRO A 228 -16.18 -3.66 31.18
N SER A 229 -16.18 -2.83 32.23
CA SER A 229 -17.36 -2.11 32.70
C SER A 229 -18.09 -1.55 31.48
N ALA A 230 -19.39 -1.83 31.36
CA ALA A 230 -20.20 -1.63 30.17
C ALA A 230 -19.83 -0.34 29.41
N PRO A 231 -19.72 -0.38 28.07
CA PRO A 231 -19.26 0.77 27.30
C PRO A 231 -20.19 1.96 27.56
N ALA A 232 -19.60 3.08 27.97
CA ALA A 232 -20.31 4.36 28.03
C ALA A 232 -21.00 4.58 26.68
N ARG A 233 -22.33 4.78 26.70
CA ARG A 233 -23.14 5.01 25.49
C ARG A 233 -22.47 6.09 24.63
N ASN A 234 -22.35 5.84 23.33
CA ASN A 234 -21.76 6.78 22.39
C ASN A 234 -22.54 8.11 22.45
N PRO A 235 -21.91 9.24 22.84
CA PRO A 235 -22.62 10.52 22.96
C PRO A 235 -23.17 11.02 21.62
N TYR A 236 -22.64 10.54 20.48
CA TYR A 236 -23.06 10.96 19.14
C TYR A 236 -24.24 10.16 18.55
N GLN A 237 -24.74 9.11 19.21
CA GLN A 237 -25.90 8.35 18.72
C GLN A 237 -27.26 8.91 19.19
N ARG A 238 -27.29 10.07 19.85
CA ARG A 238 -28.47 10.59 20.54
C ARG A 238 -29.54 11.27 19.65
N GLY A 239 -29.58 11.00 18.34
CA GLY A 239 -30.40 11.78 17.40
C GLY A 239 -31.20 11.02 16.33
N ALA A 240 -31.25 9.69 16.33
CA ALA A 240 -31.85 8.94 15.20
C ALA A 240 -32.81 7.80 15.61
N SER A 241 -33.52 7.94 16.74
CA SER A 241 -34.64 7.06 17.08
C SER A 241 -35.87 7.90 17.41
N GLY A 242 -36.53 8.40 16.38
CA GLY A 242 -37.85 9.00 16.46
C GLY A 242 -38.81 8.21 15.59
N GLY A 243 -39.87 7.69 16.20
CA GLY A 243 -41.10 7.28 15.51
C GLY A 243 -41.37 5.77 15.50
N GLY A 244 -42.27 5.34 16.39
CA GLY A 244 -43.07 4.13 16.15
C GLY A 244 -43.48 3.38 17.40
N GLY A 245 -44.76 3.52 17.79
CA GLY A 245 -45.49 2.45 18.48
C GLY A 245 -45.95 2.78 19.90
N ALA A 246 -47.26 2.94 20.02
CA ALA A 246 -48.02 3.23 21.23
C ALA A 246 -48.42 1.96 22.01
N ASP A 247 -49.05 2.23 23.16
CA ASP A 247 -49.99 1.40 23.92
C ASP A 247 -49.45 0.34 24.89
N GLY A 248 -49.78 0.55 26.18
CA GLY A 248 -49.56 -0.43 27.24
C GLY A 248 -49.64 0.10 28.68
N ALA A 249 -50.81 0.65 29.03
CA ALA A 249 -51.52 0.56 30.32
C ALA A 249 -50.80 0.73 31.69
N ASP A 250 -51.43 1.61 32.48
CA ASP A 250 -51.82 1.44 33.89
C ASP A 250 -50.77 1.23 34.99
N GLY A 251 -50.72 2.23 35.88
CA GLY A 251 -51.20 2.01 37.24
C GLY A 251 -50.16 1.74 38.33
N LEU A 252 -50.30 2.54 39.40
CA LEU A 252 -49.75 2.36 40.75
C LEU A 252 -48.26 2.74 40.89
N GLY A 253 -47.85 3.58 41.82
CA GLY A 253 -48.51 4.22 42.94
C GLY A 253 -47.43 4.99 43.68
N ALA A 254 -47.74 6.23 44.06
CA ALA A 254 -46.88 7.07 44.85
C ALA A 254 -46.61 6.41 46.22
N ALA A 255 -45.34 6.14 46.52
CA ALA A 255 -44.87 5.85 47.87
C ALA A 255 -43.66 6.74 48.14
N ALA A 256 -43.93 7.92 48.68
CA ALA A 256 -42.94 8.76 49.34
C ALA A 256 -42.45 8.02 50.59
N ALA A 257 -41.21 7.53 50.56
CA ALA A 257 -40.53 7.05 51.75
C ALA A 257 -39.98 8.24 52.53
N PRO A 258 -40.24 8.35 53.85
CA PRO A 258 -39.70 9.42 54.67
C PRO A 258 -38.20 9.20 54.91
N TYR A 259 -37.39 10.16 54.48
CA TYR A 259 -36.01 10.32 54.95
C TYR A 259 -36.07 10.69 56.44
N SER A 260 -35.98 9.68 57.30
CA SER A 260 -35.72 9.84 58.72
C SER A 260 -34.22 10.06 58.92
N GLY A 261 -33.89 11.10 59.67
CA GLY A 261 -32.52 11.52 59.96
C GLY A 261 -31.74 10.42 60.68
N VAL A 262 -30.51 10.22 60.21
CA VAL A 262 -29.46 9.60 61.00
C VAL A 262 -28.43 10.69 61.22
N ASP A 263 -28.49 11.28 62.41
CA ASP A 263 -27.48 12.17 62.94
C ASP A 263 -26.14 11.45 63.12
N GLY A 264 -25.06 12.13 62.74
CA GLY A 264 -23.83 12.14 63.52
C GLY A 264 -23.04 10.84 63.63
N ALA A 265 -22.38 10.42 62.54
CA ALA A 265 -21.09 9.76 62.66
C ALA A 265 -20.14 10.36 61.62
N ALA A 266 -19.08 11.03 62.10
CA ALA A 266 -17.99 11.55 61.29
C ALA A 266 -17.30 10.37 60.58
N ALA A 267 -17.80 10.02 59.39
CA ALA A 267 -17.14 9.07 58.52
C ALA A 267 -15.81 9.71 58.07
N ASP A 268 -14.71 9.04 58.38
CA ASP A 268 -13.38 9.41 57.88
C ASP A 268 -13.46 9.71 56.38
N PRO A 269 -12.82 10.79 55.90
CA PRO A 269 -12.79 11.09 54.48
C PRO A 269 -12.28 9.84 53.74
N PRO A 270 -13.01 9.35 52.72
CA PRO A 270 -12.59 8.16 52.00
C PRO A 270 -11.14 8.36 51.55
N PRO A 271 -10.25 7.38 51.78
CA PRO A 271 -8.83 7.54 51.49
C PRO A 271 -8.67 8.04 50.06
N PRO A 272 -7.82 9.06 49.81
CA PRO A 272 -7.72 9.71 48.51
C PRO A 272 -7.48 8.62 47.46
N VAL A 273 -8.48 8.43 46.59
CA VAL A 273 -8.43 7.42 45.53
C VAL A 273 -7.20 7.76 44.70
N ARG A 274 -6.12 6.99 44.90
CA ARG A 274 -4.86 7.18 44.17
C ARG A 274 -5.19 7.08 42.70
N ARG A 275 -5.17 8.21 41.99
CA ARG A 275 -5.38 8.23 40.54
C ARG A 275 -4.36 7.26 39.94
N PRO A 276 -4.79 6.21 39.23
CA PRO A 276 -3.86 5.25 38.66
C PRO A 276 -2.87 6.02 37.79
N ARG A 277 -1.57 5.89 38.10
CA ARG A 277 -0.50 6.50 37.30
C ARG A 277 -0.63 5.92 35.89
N LEU A 278 -0.99 6.77 34.93
CA LEU A 278 -1.04 6.37 33.53
C LEU A 278 0.37 5.94 33.09
N PRO A 279 0.50 4.83 32.35
CA PRO A 279 1.79 4.44 31.80
C PRO A 279 2.30 5.55 30.87
N PRO A 280 3.62 5.78 30.81
CA PRO A 280 4.18 6.72 29.84
C PRO A 280 3.81 6.29 28.40
N PRO A 281 3.71 7.24 27.47
CA PRO A 281 3.45 6.97 26.06
C PRO A 281 4.52 6.02 25.52
N PRO A 282 4.16 5.14 24.57
CA PRO A 282 5.16 4.29 23.94
C PRO A 282 6.18 5.16 23.20
N ALA A 283 7.46 4.86 23.36
CA ALA A 283 8.56 5.60 22.73
C ALA A 283 8.64 5.42 21.19
N ASP A 284 7.75 4.63 20.59
CA ASP A 284 7.81 4.23 19.17
C ASP A 284 7.17 5.25 18.20
N GLY A 285 6.73 6.42 18.69
CA GLY A 285 6.08 7.46 17.88
C GLY A 285 4.74 7.03 17.26
N SER A 286 4.20 5.86 17.62
CA SER A 286 3.00 5.32 16.99
C SER A 286 1.78 6.21 17.22
N VAL A 287 1.59 6.69 18.46
CA VAL A 287 0.45 7.56 18.83
C VAL A 287 0.56 8.92 18.16
N GLN A 288 1.77 9.46 18.03
CA GLN A 288 2.05 10.72 17.35
C GLN A 288 1.59 10.63 15.90
N ARG A 289 2.04 9.58 15.20
CA ARG A 289 1.62 9.29 13.83
C ARG A 289 0.10 9.09 13.71
N MET A 290 -0.54 8.48 14.71
CA MET A 290 -2.00 8.31 14.72
C MET A 290 -2.72 9.67 14.73
N VAL A 291 -2.28 10.61 15.57
CA VAL A 291 -2.88 11.96 15.67
C VAL A 291 -2.63 12.76 14.39
N LEU A 292 -1.42 12.71 13.83
CA LEU A 292 -1.11 13.41 12.57
C LEU A 292 -1.98 12.93 11.40
N LEU A 293 -2.32 11.64 11.37
CA LEU A 293 -3.17 11.06 10.33
C LEU A 293 -4.67 11.22 10.62
N CYS A 294 -5.06 11.33 11.89
CA CYS A 294 -6.44 11.39 12.36
C CYS A 294 -6.55 12.20 13.67
N PRO A 295 -6.55 13.54 13.59
CA PRO A 295 -6.64 14.41 14.76
C PRO A 295 -7.95 14.27 15.53
N GLN A 296 -9.01 13.76 14.89
CA GLN A 296 -10.30 13.45 15.54
C GLN A 296 -10.13 12.54 16.76
N LEU A 297 -9.06 11.75 16.85
CA LEU A 297 -8.77 10.94 18.04
C LEU A 297 -8.56 11.78 19.31
N LEU A 298 -8.16 13.05 19.20
CA LEU A 298 -8.04 13.97 20.34
C LEU A 298 -9.40 14.40 20.89
N LEU A 299 -10.46 14.30 20.08
CA LEU A 299 -11.82 14.66 20.48
C LEU A 299 -12.56 13.49 21.13
N LEU A 300 -12.00 12.28 21.11
CA LEU A 300 -12.66 11.08 21.59
C LEU A 300 -12.32 10.76 23.05
N PRO A 301 -13.30 10.22 23.82
CA PRO A 301 -13.01 9.67 25.13
C PRO A 301 -11.99 8.54 25.05
N ALA A 302 -10.94 8.57 25.89
CA ALA A 302 -9.88 7.56 25.86
C ALA A 302 -10.39 6.14 26.17
N GLY A 303 -11.43 6.00 27.01
CA GLY A 303 -12.09 4.72 27.25
C GLY A 303 -12.70 4.13 25.98
N TRP A 304 -13.27 4.98 25.12
CA TRP A 304 -13.82 4.57 23.82
C TRP A 304 -12.70 4.13 22.88
N VAL A 305 -11.61 4.90 22.78
CA VAL A 305 -10.45 4.53 21.95
C VAL A 305 -9.85 3.20 22.39
N ARG A 306 -9.69 2.99 23.71
CA ARG A 306 -9.21 1.73 24.27
C ARG A 306 -10.14 0.57 23.93
N ALA A 307 -11.44 0.69 24.21
CA ALA A 307 -12.42 -0.36 23.92
C ALA A 307 -12.46 -0.69 22.42
N SER A 308 -12.41 0.34 21.57
CA SER A 308 -12.36 0.23 20.12
C SER A 308 -11.10 -0.51 19.64
N ALA A 309 -9.94 -0.21 20.20
CA ALA A 309 -8.69 -0.90 19.89
C ALA A 309 -8.68 -2.35 20.38
N LEU A 310 -9.16 -2.62 21.60
CA LEU A 310 -9.26 -3.99 22.14
C LEU A 310 -10.23 -4.84 21.31
N HIS A 311 -11.34 -4.26 20.87
CA HIS A 311 -12.25 -4.94 19.96
C HIS A 311 -11.58 -5.27 18.61
N LEU A 312 -10.85 -4.32 18.00
CA LEU A 312 -10.06 -4.60 16.78
C LEU A 312 -9.00 -5.68 17.02
N ARG A 313 -8.38 -5.71 18.19
CA ARG A 313 -7.41 -6.75 18.57
C ARG A 313 -8.05 -8.13 18.56
N ALA A 314 -9.17 -8.29 19.26
CA ALA A 314 -9.90 -9.53 19.37
C ALA A 314 -10.43 -9.98 18.00
N LEU A 315 -10.98 -9.03 17.24
CA LEU A 315 -11.57 -9.28 15.93
C LEU A 315 -10.53 -9.71 14.89
N LEU A 316 -9.32 -9.13 14.92
CA LEU A 316 -8.27 -9.43 13.94
C LEU A 316 -7.28 -10.50 14.40
N GLY A 317 -7.35 -10.96 15.66
CA GLY A 317 -6.40 -11.91 16.24
C GLY A 317 -4.95 -11.40 16.23
N LEU A 318 -4.73 -10.09 16.30
CA LEU A 318 -3.40 -9.49 16.22
C LEU A 318 -2.73 -9.37 17.60
N PRO A 319 -1.42 -9.61 17.72
CA PRO A 319 -0.68 -9.27 18.93
C PRO A 319 -0.60 -7.74 19.10
N PRO A 320 -0.49 -7.23 20.35
CA PRO A 320 -0.51 -5.78 20.65
C PRO A 320 0.40 -4.92 19.77
N GLY A 321 1.67 -5.31 19.60
CA GLY A 321 2.62 -4.56 18.78
C GLY A 321 2.28 -4.55 17.28
N ARG A 322 1.65 -5.61 16.74
CA ARG A 322 1.15 -5.59 15.35
C ARG A 322 -0.09 -4.71 15.22
N LEU A 323 -0.97 -4.71 16.21
CA LEU A 323 -2.13 -3.82 16.23
C LEU A 323 -1.71 -2.35 16.31
N ARG A 324 -0.76 -1.98 17.17
CA ARG A 324 -0.22 -0.59 17.22
C ARG A 324 0.33 -0.15 15.87
N ARG A 325 1.14 -0.98 15.21
CA ARG A 325 1.65 -0.69 13.86
C ARG A 325 0.54 -0.57 12.81
N LEU A 326 -0.54 -1.36 12.94
CA LEU A 326 -1.71 -1.24 12.09
C LEU A 326 -2.44 0.09 12.33
N LEU A 327 -2.70 0.45 13.59
CA LEU A 327 -3.36 1.70 13.97
C LEU A 327 -2.53 2.93 13.63
N ALA A 328 -1.20 2.89 13.78
CA ALA A 328 -0.30 3.96 13.36
C ALA A 328 -0.33 4.22 11.85
N ARG A 329 -0.62 3.19 11.03
CA ARG A 329 -0.81 3.34 9.57
C ARG A 329 -2.24 3.70 9.20
N SER A 330 -3.22 3.33 10.02
CA SER A 330 -4.64 3.47 9.71
C SER A 330 -5.48 3.78 10.96
N PRO A 331 -5.27 4.95 11.59
CA PRO A 331 -5.93 5.29 12.86
C PRO A 331 -7.44 5.44 12.72
N ARG A 332 -7.94 5.79 11.53
CA ARG A 332 -9.36 5.87 11.22
C ARG A 332 -10.13 4.56 11.43
N LEU A 333 -9.43 3.42 11.54
CA LEU A 333 -10.08 2.16 11.95
C LEU A 333 -10.73 2.28 13.32
N LEU A 334 -10.13 3.06 14.23
CA LEU A 334 -10.69 3.30 15.56
C LEU A 334 -12.04 3.99 15.47
N LEU A 335 -12.29 4.81 14.45
CA LEU A 335 -13.54 5.55 14.25
C LEU A 335 -14.70 4.68 13.76
N LEU A 336 -14.41 3.49 13.22
CA LEU A 336 -15.46 2.63 12.67
C LEU A 336 -16.36 2.06 13.79
N PRO A 337 -17.69 2.05 13.65
CA PRO A 337 -18.56 1.38 14.60
C PRO A 337 -18.22 -0.11 14.72
N ARG A 338 -18.38 -0.69 15.92
CA ARG A 338 -18.14 -2.11 16.18
C ARG A 338 -18.89 -3.01 15.19
N ARG A 339 -20.21 -2.80 15.07
CA ARG A 339 -21.10 -3.56 14.18
C ARG A 339 -20.59 -3.56 12.72
N HIS A 340 -20.17 -2.40 12.22
CA HIS A 340 -19.65 -2.26 10.86
C HIS A 340 -18.40 -3.12 10.62
N ARG A 341 -17.48 -3.19 11.60
CA ARG A 341 -16.26 -4.02 11.47
C ARG A 341 -16.59 -5.51 11.41
N GLU A 342 -17.52 -5.95 12.23
CA GLU A 342 -17.99 -7.34 12.28
C GLU A 342 -18.71 -7.72 10.98
N GLU A 343 -19.61 -6.86 10.49
CA GLU A 343 -20.32 -7.02 9.21
C GLU A 343 -19.36 -7.04 8.01
N ALA A 344 -18.40 -6.11 7.95
CA ALA A 344 -17.41 -6.04 6.87
C ALA A 344 -16.54 -7.31 6.82
N LEU A 345 -16.12 -7.85 7.97
CA LEU A 345 -15.36 -9.10 8.00
C LEU A 345 -16.17 -10.32 7.60
N SER A 346 -17.44 -10.39 8.02
CA SER A 346 -18.35 -11.45 7.56
C SER A 346 -18.53 -11.39 6.05
N ALA A 347 -18.84 -10.20 5.51
CA ALA A 347 -19.00 -10.01 4.08
C ALA A 347 -17.72 -10.37 3.29
N LEU A 348 -16.53 -10.02 3.80
CA LEU A 348 -15.26 -10.42 3.19
C LEU A 348 -15.06 -11.94 3.18
N ALA A 349 -15.42 -12.62 4.26
CA ALA A 349 -15.31 -14.07 4.36
C ALA A 349 -16.23 -14.79 3.36
N GLU A 350 -17.48 -14.34 3.26
CA GLU A 350 -18.51 -14.89 2.39
C GLU A 350 -18.23 -14.58 0.91
N GLU A 351 -18.04 -13.30 0.56
CA GLU A 351 -17.89 -12.84 -0.82
C GLU A 351 -16.60 -13.39 -1.47
N LEU A 352 -15.51 -13.47 -0.70
CA LEU A 352 -14.24 -14.00 -1.20
C LEU A 352 -14.09 -15.52 -1.01
N ARG A 353 -15.12 -16.19 -0.48
CA ARG A 353 -15.15 -17.64 -0.19
C ARG A 353 -13.85 -18.09 0.49
N LEU A 354 -13.53 -17.44 1.61
CA LEU A 354 -12.29 -17.72 2.33
C LEU A 354 -12.39 -19.08 3.03
N PRO A 355 -11.43 -20.01 2.81
CA PRO A 355 -11.53 -21.36 3.35
C PRO A 355 -11.55 -21.38 4.88
N GLY A 356 -10.78 -20.49 5.54
CA GLY A 356 -10.82 -20.32 6.99
C GLY A 356 -11.84 -19.29 7.49
N GLY A 357 -12.79 -18.84 6.66
CA GLY A 357 -13.85 -17.91 7.05
C GLY A 357 -13.33 -16.58 7.62
N ARG A 358 -13.85 -16.20 8.80
CA ARG A 358 -13.50 -14.93 9.48
C ARG A 358 -12.00 -14.79 9.85
N PRO A 359 -11.31 -15.81 10.39
CA PRO A 359 -9.85 -15.76 10.61
C PRO A 359 -9.04 -15.37 9.37
N ASP A 360 -9.40 -15.87 8.20
CA ASP A 360 -8.73 -15.53 6.94
C ASP A 360 -9.03 -14.10 6.52
N ALA A 361 -10.28 -13.65 6.69
CA ALA A 361 -10.68 -12.26 6.43
C ALA A 361 -9.92 -11.29 7.33
N ALA A 362 -9.73 -11.64 8.60
CA ALA A 362 -8.91 -10.88 9.54
C ALA A 362 -7.46 -10.74 9.07
N ARG A 363 -6.86 -11.82 8.52
CA ARG A 363 -5.50 -11.77 7.94
C ARG A 363 -5.45 -10.87 6.71
N LEU A 364 -6.46 -10.89 5.84
CA LEU A 364 -6.55 -9.99 4.69
C LEU A 364 -6.68 -8.52 5.12
N VAL A 365 -7.51 -8.23 6.12
CA VAL A 365 -7.66 -6.89 6.69
C VAL A 365 -6.36 -6.40 7.35
N ALA A 366 -5.62 -7.28 8.02
CA ALA A 366 -4.33 -6.91 8.61
C ALA A 366 -3.30 -6.47 7.55
N GLN A 367 -3.38 -7.03 6.34
CA GLN A 367 -2.58 -6.63 5.18
C GLN A 367 -3.11 -5.34 4.56
N GLN A 368 -4.44 -5.23 4.40
CA GLN A 368 -5.11 -4.08 3.78
C GLN A 368 -6.22 -3.53 4.70
N PRO A 369 -5.87 -2.61 5.63
CA PRO A 369 -6.80 -2.07 6.63
C PRO A 369 -8.07 -1.43 6.06
N ASN A 370 -7.96 -0.83 4.87
CA ASN A 370 -9.07 -0.14 4.23
C ASN A 370 -10.24 -1.06 3.85
N LEU A 371 -10.05 -2.38 3.84
CA LEU A 371 -11.14 -3.34 3.61
C LEU A 371 -12.24 -3.28 4.68
N LEU A 372 -11.92 -2.87 5.91
CA LEU A 372 -12.93 -2.68 6.96
C LEU A 372 -13.86 -1.49 6.75
N LYS A 373 -13.58 -0.62 5.78
CA LYS A 373 -14.44 0.54 5.46
C LYS A 373 -15.56 0.18 4.48
N TRP A 374 -15.57 -1.05 4.01
CA TRP A 374 -16.49 -1.50 2.98
C TRP A 374 -17.79 -1.96 3.62
N THR A 375 -18.90 -1.53 3.05
CA THR A 375 -20.20 -2.14 3.35
C THR A 375 -20.29 -3.48 2.62
N PRO A 376 -21.11 -4.44 3.12
CA PRO A 376 -21.35 -5.70 2.42
C PRO A 376 -21.79 -5.49 0.96
N GLN A 377 -22.74 -4.57 0.74
CA GLN A 377 -23.22 -4.22 -0.60
C GLN A 377 -22.11 -3.61 -1.48
N GLY A 378 -21.32 -2.67 -0.96
CA GLY A 378 -20.25 -2.06 -1.74
C GLY A 378 -19.15 -3.06 -2.13
N LEU A 379 -18.93 -4.09 -1.31
CA LEU A 379 -18.02 -5.19 -1.64
C LEU A 379 -18.57 -6.06 -2.76
N GLN A 380 -19.86 -6.44 -2.71
CA GLN A 380 -20.54 -7.21 -3.76
C GLN A 380 -20.56 -6.46 -5.10
N GLU A 381 -20.93 -5.18 -5.09
CA GLU A 381 -20.93 -4.35 -6.30
C GLU A 381 -19.54 -4.27 -6.94
N LYS A 382 -18.50 -4.20 -6.10
CA LYS A 382 -17.13 -4.18 -6.59
C LYS A 382 -16.69 -5.51 -7.17
N THR A 383 -16.93 -6.62 -6.50
CA THR A 383 -16.53 -7.94 -7.00
C THR A 383 -17.29 -8.26 -8.28
N ALA A 384 -18.55 -7.87 -8.38
CA ALA A 384 -19.34 -7.92 -9.63
C ALA A 384 -18.71 -7.05 -10.72
N ALA A 385 -18.38 -5.79 -10.44
CA ALA A 385 -17.71 -4.91 -11.39
C ALA A 385 -16.35 -5.44 -11.85
N MET A 386 -15.56 -6.03 -10.94
CA MET A 386 -14.29 -6.68 -11.27
C MET A 386 -14.49 -7.93 -12.13
N THR A 387 -15.52 -8.72 -11.85
CA THR A 387 -15.91 -9.91 -12.64
C THR A 387 -16.20 -9.50 -14.08
N ALA A 388 -17.05 -8.47 -14.27
CA ALA A 388 -17.38 -7.93 -15.59
C ALA A 388 -16.15 -7.35 -16.31
N ALA A 389 -15.38 -6.50 -15.62
CA ALA A 389 -14.23 -5.80 -16.23
C ALA A 389 -13.08 -6.73 -16.60
N LEU A 390 -12.82 -7.77 -15.80
CA LEU A 390 -11.76 -8.74 -16.07
C LEU A 390 -12.22 -9.93 -16.90
N GLY A 391 -13.54 -10.13 -17.06
CA GLY A 391 -14.13 -11.33 -17.67
C GLY A 391 -13.67 -12.62 -17.00
N LEU A 392 -13.56 -12.60 -15.68
CA LEU A 392 -13.25 -13.75 -14.84
C LEU A 392 -14.53 -14.30 -14.22
N SER A 393 -14.50 -15.55 -13.73
CA SER A 393 -15.58 -16.03 -12.86
C SER A 393 -15.53 -15.34 -11.49
N PRO A 394 -16.64 -15.33 -10.72
CA PRO A 394 -16.64 -14.84 -9.35
C PRO A 394 -15.59 -15.53 -8.47
N SER A 395 -15.40 -16.85 -8.64
CA SER A 395 -14.35 -17.61 -7.95
C SER A 395 -12.93 -17.18 -8.36
N GLY A 396 -12.74 -16.79 -9.62
CA GLY A 396 -11.49 -16.24 -10.14
C GLY A 396 -11.16 -14.89 -9.50
N VAL A 397 -12.13 -13.97 -9.44
CA VAL A 397 -11.97 -12.67 -8.74
C VAL A 397 -11.71 -12.86 -7.26
N ALA A 398 -12.44 -13.76 -6.59
CA ALA A 398 -12.20 -14.11 -5.19
C ALA A 398 -10.78 -14.63 -4.97
N ARG A 399 -10.29 -15.56 -5.80
CA ARG A 399 -8.90 -16.03 -5.79
C ARG A 399 -7.90 -14.88 -5.97
N LEU A 400 -8.17 -13.98 -6.91
CA LEU A 400 -7.34 -12.83 -7.22
C LEU A 400 -7.22 -11.89 -6.01
N ALA A 401 -8.35 -11.54 -5.40
CA ALA A 401 -8.43 -10.68 -4.21
C ALA A 401 -7.80 -11.31 -2.96
N ARG A 402 -7.96 -12.62 -2.76
CA ARG A 402 -7.30 -13.36 -1.67
C ARG A 402 -5.78 -13.30 -1.76
N ASN A 403 -5.25 -13.46 -2.97
CA ASN A 403 -3.81 -13.50 -3.21
C ASN A 403 -3.17 -12.10 -3.26
N GLN A 404 -3.93 -11.07 -3.68
CA GLN A 404 -3.45 -9.69 -3.76
C GLN A 404 -4.55 -8.70 -3.34
N PRO A 405 -4.74 -8.46 -2.03
CA PRO A 405 -5.85 -7.66 -1.50
C PRO A 405 -5.83 -6.19 -1.94
N SER A 406 -4.65 -5.67 -2.31
CA SER A 406 -4.50 -4.29 -2.81
C SER A 406 -5.28 -4.04 -4.09
N LEU A 407 -5.62 -5.08 -4.86
CA LEU A 407 -6.36 -4.94 -6.12
C LEU A 407 -7.82 -4.54 -5.89
N LEU A 408 -8.41 -4.87 -4.72
CA LEU A 408 -9.74 -4.39 -4.35
C LEU A 408 -9.80 -2.85 -4.22
N ALA A 409 -8.66 -2.21 -3.93
CA ALA A 409 -8.58 -0.75 -3.86
C ALA A 409 -8.55 -0.08 -5.24
N MET A 410 -8.27 -0.81 -6.31
CA MET A 410 -8.19 -0.28 -7.68
C MET A 410 -9.56 -0.29 -8.34
N SER A 411 -9.88 0.68 -9.20
CA SER A 411 -11.14 0.65 -9.95
C SER A 411 -11.17 -0.52 -10.96
N ALA A 412 -12.37 -1.05 -11.24
CA ALA A 412 -12.53 -2.15 -12.18
C ALA A 412 -12.01 -1.78 -13.59
N GLY A 413 -12.26 -0.54 -14.03
CA GLY A 413 -11.71 -0.01 -15.29
C GLY A 413 -10.19 0.08 -15.32
N ALA A 414 -9.55 0.49 -14.21
CA ALA A 414 -8.08 0.51 -14.13
C ALA A 414 -7.48 -0.90 -14.21
N LEU A 415 -8.15 -1.90 -13.61
CA LEU A 415 -7.73 -3.30 -13.71
C LEU A 415 -7.89 -3.85 -15.12
N ALA A 416 -9.00 -3.54 -15.81
CA ALA A 416 -9.20 -3.91 -17.22
C ALA A 416 -8.15 -3.28 -18.13
N ALA A 417 -7.86 -1.99 -17.96
CA ALA A 417 -6.81 -1.30 -18.73
C ALA A 417 -5.42 -1.94 -18.50
N LYS A 418 -5.11 -2.32 -17.25
CA LYS A 418 -3.87 -3.02 -16.91
C LYS A 418 -3.80 -4.42 -17.49
N LEU A 419 -4.91 -5.15 -17.52
CA LEU A 419 -4.99 -6.46 -18.16
C LEU A 419 -4.76 -6.36 -19.67
N ALA A 420 -5.40 -5.40 -20.34
CA ALA A 420 -5.20 -5.13 -21.76
C ALA A 420 -3.75 -4.73 -22.06
N ARG A 421 -3.17 -3.86 -21.24
CA ARG A 421 -1.77 -3.46 -21.40
C ARG A 421 -0.80 -4.62 -21.15
N LEU A 422 -1.10 -5.50 -20.19
CA LEU A 422 -0.31 -6.71 -19.95
C LEU A 422 -0.35 -7.64 -21.17
N GLN A 423 -1.53 -7.81 -21.78
CA GLN A 423 -1.69 -8.56 -23.03
C GLN A 423 -0.81 -8.00 -24.14
N GLU A 424 -0.80 -6.67 -24.31
CA GLU A 424 0.01 -5.99 -25.31
C GLU A 424 1.52 -6.15 -25.05
N VAL A 425 1.98 -5.89 -23.82
CA VAL A 425 3.40 -5.97 -23.44
C VAL A 425 3.97 -7.38 -23.64
N LEU A 426 3.17 -8.40 -23.30
CA LEU A 426 3.53 -9.81 -23.44
C LEU A 426 3.23 -10.39 -24.83
N ARG A 427 2.63 -9.62 -25.75
CA ARG A 427 2.19 -10.05 -27.08
C ARG A 427 1.36 -11.35 -27.03
N LEU A 428 0.43 -11.43 -26.08
CA LEU A 428 -0.45 -12.60 -25.91
C LEU A 428 -1.51 -12.64 -27.01
N GLY A 429 -1.79 -13.84 -27.52
CA GLY A 429 -2.70 -14.03 -28.65
C GLY A 429 -4.14 -13.67 -28.33
N CYS A 430 -4.54 -13.80 -27.06
CA CYS A 430 -5.89 -13.46 -26.62
C CYS A 430 -5.95 -13.02 -25.15
N VAL A 431 -7.06 -12.37 -24.78
CA VAL A 431 -7.32 -11.92 -23.39
C VAL A 431 -7.40 -13.11 -22.41
N LYS A 432 -7.79 -14.30 -22.88
CA LYS A 432 -7.87 -15.51 -22.03
C LYS A 432 -6.51 -15.91 -21.45
N GLU A 433 -5.43 -15.80 -22.24
CA GLU A 433 -4.06 -16.04 -21.77
C GLU A 433 -3.66 -15.02 -20.71
N ALA A 434 -3.96 -13.73 -20.93
CA ALA A 434 -3.69 -12.68 -19.95
C ALA A 434 -4.41 -12.95 -18.62
N ARG A 435 -5.68 -13.38 -18.68
CA ARG A 435 -6.48 -13.78 -17.52
C ARG A 435 -5.85 -14.97 -16.78
N ALA A 436 -5.43 -16.00 -17.52
CA ALA A 436 -4.77 -17.17 -16.93
C ALA A 436 -3.46 -16.79 -16.22
N LEU A 437 -2.64 -15.93 -16.83
CA LEU A 437 -1.40 -15.44 -16.22
C LEU A 437 -1.66 -14.64 -14.93
N VAL A 438 -2.66 -13.76 -14.92
CA VAL A 438 -3.02 -12.99 -13.74
C VAL A 438 -3.58 -13.88 -12.62
N LEU A 439 -4.32 -14.93 -12.94
CA LEU A 439 -4.80 -15.90 -11.94
C LEU A 439 -3.65 -16.71 -11.31
N ARG A 440 -2.60 -16.99 -12.09
CA ARG A 440 -1.36 -17.61 -11.59
C ARG A 440 -0.54 -16.63 -10.76
N GLN A 441 -0.37 -15.39 -11.25
CA GLN A 441 0.43 -14.35 -10.61
C GLN A 441 -0.32 -13.00 -10.53
N PRO A 442 -1.17 -12.79 -9.51
CA PRO A 442 -1.97 -11.57 -9.37
C PRO A 442 -1.17 -10.28 -9.25
N GLY A 443 0.08 -10.36 -8.77
CA GLY A 443 1.00 -9.24 -8.66
C GLY A 443 1.27 -8.52 -9.99
N LEU A 444 1.05 -9.19 -11.13
CA LEU A 444 1.19 -8.58 -12.46
C LEU A 444 0.26 -7.38 -12.68
N LEU A 445 -0.96 -7.40 -12.12
CA LEU A 445 -1.88 -6.26 -12.23
C LEU A 445 -1.44 -5.04 -11.39
N SER A 446 -0.66 -5.27 -10.34
CA SER A 446 -0.10 -4.17 -9.54
C SER A 446 1.12 -3.53 -10.21
N MET A 447 1.71 -4.20 -11.21
CA MET A 447 2.87 -3.71 -11.94
C MET A 447 2.48 -2.62 -12.95
N GLY A 448 3.33 -1.60 -13.10
CA GLY A 448 3.25 -0.65 -14.22
C GLY A 448 3.75 -1.29 -15.52
N SER A 449 3.26 -0.83 -16.66
CA SER A 449 3.71 -1.32 -17.98
C SER A 449 5.20 -1.13 -18.19
N GLU A 450 5.73 0.04 -17.85
CA GLU A 450 7.17 0.33 -17.94
C GLU A 450 8.02 -0.58 -17.06
N ALA A 451 7.51 -0.93 -15.87
CA ALA A 451 8.18 -1.85 -14.98
C ALA A 451 8.19 -3.27 -15.58
N ALA A 452 7.08 -3.73 -16.16
CA ALA A 452 7.02 -5.03 -16.84
C ALA A 452 7.97 -5.09 -18.04
N GLU A 453 7.98 -4.06 -18.90
CA GLU A 453 8.89 -3.94 -20.04
C GLU A 453 10.36 -3.93 -19.58
N GLY A 454 10.69 -3.10 -18.58
CA GLY A 454 12.03 -3.06 -17.99
C GLY A 454 12.48 -4.42 -17.44
N LYS A 455 11.57 -5.19 -16.82
CA LYS A 455 11.85 -6.53 -16.31
C LYS A 455 12.02 -7.58 -17.41
N LEU A 456 11.24 -7.52 -18.49
CA LEU A 456 11.45 -8.40 -19.66
C LEU A 456 12.85 -8.24 -20.25
N LEU A 457 13.34 -7.00 -20.31
CA LEU A 457 14.67 -6.71 -20.85
C LEU A 457 15.77 -7.11 -19.89
N GLY A 458 15.55 -6.89 -18.59
CA GLY A 458 16.40 -7.42 -17.54
C GLY A 458 16.53 -8.94 -17.61
N LEU A 459 15.41 -9.63 -17.85
CA LEU A 459 15.37 -11.08 -18.06
C LEU A 459 16.14 -11.48 -19.33
N ALA A 460 15.89 -10.84 -20.47
CA ALA A 460 16.61 -11.10 -21.71
C ALA A 460 18.13 -10.99 -21.52
N ARG A 461 18.59 -9.95 -20.81
CA ARG A 461 20.02 -9.75 -20.49
C ARG A 461 20.55 -10.83 -19.54
N ALA A 462 19.82 -11.16 -18.48
CA ALA A 462 20.24 -12.16 -17.51
C ALA A 462 20.40 -13.55 -18.16
N MET A 463 19.53 -13.85 -19.12
CA MET A 463 19.53 -15.09 -19.90
C MET A 463 20.49 -15.09 -21.08
N GLY A 464 21.14 -13.95 -21.39
CA GLY A 464 22.05 -13.84 -22.52
C GLY A 464 21.37 -13.90 -23.89
N LEU A 465 20.10 -13.52 -23.98
CA LEU A 465 19.28 -13.62 -25.19
C LEU A 465 19.56 -12.51 -26.23
N GLY A 466 20.52 -11.62 -25.99
CA GLY A 466 20.93 -10.60 -26.95
C GLY A 466 21.94 -9.60 -26.38
N ASP A 467 22.43 -8.69 -27.24
CA ASP A 467 23.33 -7.61 -26.84
C ASP A 467 22.63 -6.63 -25.90
N GLY A 468 22.94 -6.73 -24.60
CA GLY A 468 22.26 -5.94 -23.57
C GLY A 468 22.29 -4.41 -23.82
N ARG A 469 23.28 -3.91 -24.58
CA ARG A 469 23.38 -2.51 -25.01
C ARG A 469 22.32 -2.13 -26.05
N ALA A 470 22.10 -2.95 -27.07
CA ALA A 470 21.08 -2.70 -28.10
C ALA A 470 19.68 -2.67 -27.48
N VAL A 471 19.42 -3.62 -26.59
CA VAL A 471 18.19 -3.75 -25.81
C VAL A 471 17.95 -2.53 -24.90
N ALA A 472 19.00 -1.90 -24.37
CA ALA A 472 18.90 -0.67 -23.57
C ALA A 472 18.50 0.55 -24.41
N ALA A 473 19.14 0.70 -25.57
CA ALA A 473 18.93 1.83 -26.46
C ALA A 473 17.50 1.87 -27.01
N GLU A 474 16.94 0.71 -27.38
CA GLU A 474 15.54 0.63 -27.86
C GLU A 474 14.53 1.09 -26.79
N LEU A 475 14.79 0.81 -25.53
CA LEU A 475 13.93 1.22 -24.42
C LEU A 475 13.95 2.73 -24.19
N ALA A 476 15.14 3.33 -24.27
CA ALA A 476 15.30 4.78 -24.16
C ALA A 476 14.50 5.46 -25.28
N ALA A 477 14.63 4.96 -26.51
CA ALA A 477 13.86 5.45 -27.65
C ALA A 477 12.33 5.29 -27.47
N ARG A 478 11.87 4.14 -26.92
CA ARG A 478 10.44 3.93 -26.62
C ARG A 478 9.92 4.88 -25.54
N ARG A 479 10.70 5.12 -24.47
CA ARG A 479 10.32 6.04 -23.39
C ARG A 479 10.19 7.47 -23.89
N GLU A 480 11.07 7.89 -24.79
CA GLU A 480 10.98 9.20 -25.44
C GLU A 480 9.70 9.31 -26.29
N MET A 481 9.34 8.26 -27.04
CA MET A 481 8.10 8.23 -27.82
C MET A 481 6.83 8.21 -26.95
N THR A 482 6.81 7.47 -25.84
CA THR A 482 5.61 7.39 -24.97
C THR A 482 5.48 8.58 -24.02
N GLY A 483 6.60 9.10 -23.51
CA GLY A 483 6.62 10.26 -22.61
C GLY A 483 6.15 11.55 -23.28
N SER A 484 6.39 11.71 -24.58
CA SER A 484 6.03 12.92 -25.32
C SER A 484 4.51 13.08 -25.53
N ARG A 485 3.72 12.00 -25.45
CA ARG A 485 2.26 12.05 -25.68
C ARG A 485 1.40 12.21 -24.42
N ALA A 486 1.92 11.91 -23.23
CA ALA A 486 1.14 11.98 -22.00
C ALA A 486 1.14 13.36 -21.32
N GLY A 487 2.03 14.28 -21.73
CA GLY A 487 2.17 15.62 -21.12
C GLY A 487 1.83 16.81 -22.04
N GLY A 488 1.58 16.59 -23.33
CA GLY A 488 1.35 17.67 -24.30
C GLY A 488 -0.13 18.07 -24.43
N SER A 489 -0.67 18.74 -23.42
CA SER A 489 -1.92 19.50 -23.56
C SER A 489 -1.59 20.99 -23.58
N GLY A 490 -1.80 21.64 -24.73
CA GLY A 490 -1.92 23.10 -24.86
C GLY A 490 -0.61 23.88 -25.03
N GLY A 491 -0.16 24.03 -26.27
CA GLY A 491 0.90 24.96 -26.65
C GLY A 491 0.71 25.39 -28.10
N SER A 492 0.35 26.65 -28.28
CA SER A 492 -0.21 27.27 -29.47
C SER A 492 0.65 27.20 -30.73
N SER A 493 -0.07 27.12 -31.85
CA SER A 493 0.25 27.61 -33.19
C SER A 493 1.34 28.68 -33.30
N SER A 494 2.37 28.40 -34.11
CA SER A 494 3.04 29.41 -34.92
C SER A 494 3.48 28.82 -36.26
N SER A 495 2.89 29.38 -37.31
CA SER A 495 3.18 29.21 -38.72
C SER A 495 4.55 29.77 -39.11
N SER A 496 5.37 28.97 -39.81
CA SER A 496 6.42 29.42 -40.74
C SER A 496 6.90 28.20 -41.53
N SER A 497 6.49 28.02 -42.78
CA SER A 497 7.13 28.59 -43.99
C SER A 497 8.50 27.99 -44.28
N SER A 498 8.44 26.94 -45.11
CA SER A 498 9.36 26.50 -46.17
C SER A 498 10.69 27.26 -46.35
N SER A 499 11.80 26.52 -46.39
CA SER A 499 12.72 26.59 -47.52
C SER A 499 13.58 25.33 -47.67
N ASN A 500 13.69 24.92 -48.93
CA ASN A 500 14.41 23.77 -49.45
C ASN A 500 15.92 23.90 -49.24
N LEU A 501 16.58 22.82 -48.83
CA LEU A 501 17.96 22.52 -49.24
C LEU A 501 18.09 21.04 -49.59
N SER A 502 17.97 20.79 -50.88
CA SER A 502 18.45 19.62 -51.60
C SER A 502 19.97 19.52 -51.45
N GLY A 503 20.44 18.55 -50.68
CA GLY A 503 21.85 18.18 -50.56
C GLY A 503 21.99 16.67 -50.69
N GLY A 504 22.49 16.23 -51.84
CA GLY A 504 22.76 14.82 -52.14
C GLY A 504 23.85 14.26 -51.23
N GLY A 505 23.53 13.15 -50.57
CA GLY A 505 24.47 12.36 -49.77
C GLY A 505 24.18 10.88 -50.00
N SER A 506 24.68 10.35 -51.12
CA SER A 506 24.72 8.91 -51.40
C SER A 506 25.83 8.30 -50.54
N GLY A 507 25.47 7.64 -49.45
CA GLY A 507 26.43 7.06 -48.50
C GLY A 507 25.83 5.95 -47.66
N SER A 508 26.02 4.70 -48.11
CA SER A 508 26.01 3.44 -47.34
C SER A 508 25.07 3.35 -46.11
N ASN A 509 23.77 3.13 -46.35
CA ASN A 509 22.76 2.99 -45.29
C ASN A 509 22.28 1.53 -45.09
N GLY A 510 23.22 0.56 -45.09
CA GLY A 510 22.91 -0.88 -45.08
C GLY A 510 22.98 -1.61 -43.73
N GLY A 511 23.36 -0.94 -42.63
CA GLY A 511 23.76 -1.62 -41.38
C GLY A 511 22.74 -1.69 -40.23
N SER A 512 21.59 -0.99 -40.29
CA SER A 512 20.70 -0.86 -39.12
C SER A 512 19.66 -1.96 -38.96
N SER A 513 19.31 -2.68 -40.04
CA SER A 513 18.23 -3.68 -40.05
C SER A 513 18.55 -4.94 -39.24
N GLY A 514 19.83 -5.30 -39.09
CA GLY A 514 20.25 -6.49 -38.34
C GLY A 514 20.05 -6.37 -36.83
N ARG A 515 20.27 -5.19 -36.25
CA ARG A 515 20.21 -4.99 -34.79
C ARG A 515 18.78 -5.07 -34.23
N SER A 516 17.81 -4.52 -34.96
CA SER A 516 16.40 -4.55 -34.54
C SER A 516 15.83 -5.97 -34.50
N ARG A 517 16.23 -6.84 -35.45
CA ARG A 517 15.76 -8.23 -35.48
C ARG A 517 16.25 -9.05 -34.28
N SER A 518 17.49 -8.78 -33.84
CA SER A 518 18.07 -9.46 -32.66
C SER A 518 17.36 -9.06 -31.37
N THR A 519 17.04 -7.78 -31.17
CA THR A 519 16.35 -7.32 -29.95
C THR A 519 14.91 -7.82 -29.87
N ASP A 520 14.18 -7.83 -30.99
CA ASP A 520 12.82 -8.37 -31.06
C ASP A 520 12.79 -9.88 -30.78
N SER A 521 13.78 -10.64 -31.29
CA SER A 521 13.92 -12.07 -31.01
C SER A 521 14.22 -12.33 -29.53
N ALA A 522 15.15 -11.59 -28.93
CA ALA A 522 15.48 -11.67 -27.50
C ALA A 522 14.25 -11.41 -26.61
N LEU A 523 13.45 -10.42 -26.98
CA LEU A 523 12.22 -10.06 -26.28
C LEU A 523 11.10 -11.07 -26.48
N ALA A 524 10.96 -11.63 -27.68
CA ALA A 524 9.99 -12.70 -27.93
C ALA A 524 10.29 -13.92 -27.05
N GLU A 525 11.57 -14.28 -26.94
CA GLU A 525 12.01 -15.38 -26.08
C GLU A 525 11.78 -15.05 -24.60
N ALA A 526 12.14 -13.85 -24.14
CA ALA A 526 11.86 -13.42 -22.76
C ALA A 526 10.37 -13.43 -22.42
N ARG A 527 9.49 -13.05 -23.37
CA ARG A 527 8.03 -13.17 -23.22
C ARG A 527 7.61 -14.63 -23.08
N ARG A 528 8.15 -15.54 -23.92
CA ARG A 528 7.88 -16.99 -23.82
C ARG A 528 8.20 -17.52 -22.42
N LEU A 529 9.36 -17.15 -21.87
CA LEU A 529 9.75 -17.55 -20.50
C LEU A 529 8.75 -17.06 -19.45
N VAL A 530 8.29 -15.81 -19.56
CA VAL A 530 7.31 -15.23 -18.63
C VAL A 530 5.93 -15.86 -18.76
N VAL A 531 5.50 -16.22 -19.98
CA VAL A 531 4.23 -16.93 -20.19
C VAL A 531 4.28 -18.31 -19.55
N ALA A 532 5.40 -19.02 -19.69
CA ALA A 532 5.63 -20.29 -19.02
C ALA A 532 5.67 -20.12 -17.49
N GLU A 533 6.44 -19.15 -16.99
CA GLU A 533 6.64 -18.88 -15.57
C GLU A 533 6.47 -17.39 -15.21
N PRO A 534 5.24 -16.94 -14.87
CA PRO A 534 4.95 -15.52 -14.64
C PRO A 534 5.61 -14.95 -13.37
N THR A 535 6.07 -15.81 -12.45
CA THR A 535 6.80 -15.39 -11.25
C THR A 535 8.08 -14.64 -11.58
N LEU A 536 8.69 -14.91 -12.74
CA LEU A 536 9.89 -14.23 -13.23
C LEU A 536 9.72 -12.71 -13.33
N LEU A 537 8.52 -12.23 -13.71
CA LEU A 537 8.24 -10.79 -13.74
C LEU A 537 8.09 -10.20 -12.33
N THR A 538 7.67 -10.96 -11.33
CA THR A 538 7.56 -10.41 -9.97
C THR A 538 8.86 -10.47 -9.19
N MET A 539 9.82 -11.30 -9.61
CA MET A 539 11.15 -11.37 -9.01
C MET A 539 11.95 -10.07 -9.22
N ASP A 540 12.93 -9.82 -8.35
CA ASP A 540 13.92 -8.77 -8.54
C ASP A 540 14.85 -9.13 -9.71
N VAL A 541 15.01 -8.21 -10.65
CA VAL A 541 15.87 -8.37 -11.83
C VAL A 541 17.32 -8.63 -11.41
N LYS A 542 17.78 -8.01 -10.30
CA LYS A 542 19.14 -8.22 -9.78
C LYS A 542 19.34 -9.63 -9.21
N ALA A 543 18.27 -10.32 -8.86
CA ALA A 543 18.34 -11.70 -8.38
C ALA A 543 18.52 -12.70 -9.52
N LEU A 544 18.10 -12.40 -10.75
CA LEU A 544 18.15 -13.35 -11.88
C LEU A 544 19.56 -13.88 -12.18
N PRO A 545 20.62 -13.04 -12.31
CA PRO A 545 21.97 -13.57 -12.53
C PRO A 545 22.45 -14.46 -11.38
N ARG A 546 22.08 -14.13 -10.13
CA ARG A 546 22.39 -14.95 -8.95
C ARG A 546 21.65 -16.28 -8.97
N ARG A 547 20.40 -16.30 -9.45
CA ARG A 547 19.61 -17.54 -9.64
C ARG A 547 20.24 -18.45 -10.69
N VAL A 548 20.68 -17.88 -11.82
CA VAL A 548 21.36 -18.64 -12.88
C VAL A 548 22.70 -19.20 -12.38
N ALA A 549 23.49 -18.42 -11.64
CA ALA A 549 24.73 -18.91 -11.04
C ALA A 549 24.47 -20.01 -9.99
N ALA A 550 23.48 -19.83 -9.13
CA ALA A 550 23.10 -20.84 -8.15
C ALA A 550 22.55 -22.12 -8.79
N LEU A 551 21.85 -22.00 -9.94
CA LEU A 551 21.43 -23.14 -10.74
C LEU A 551 22.63 -23.86 -11.32
N ALA A 552 23.62 -23.13 -11.85
CA ALA A 552 24.85 -23.72 -12.37
C ALA A 552 25.59 -24.51 -11.28
N GLU A 553 25.77 -23.92 -10.10
CA GLU A 553 26.36 -24.58 -8.94
C GLU A 553 25.57 -25.83 -8.48
N ALA A 554 24.23 -25.78 -8.52
CA ALA A 554 23.39 -26.89 -8.12
C ALA A 554 23.42 -28.06 -9.11
N LEU A 555 23.56 -27.76 -10.41
CA LEU A 555 23.67 -28.75 -11.49
C LEU A 555 25.10 -29.30 -11.66
N GLY A 556 26.00 -29.01 -10.71
CA GLY A 556 27.35 -29.58 -10.68
C GLY A 556 28.34 -28.83 -11.58
N PRO A 557 29.33 -29.51 -12.19
CA PRO A 557 30.31 -28.87 -13.08
C PRO A 557 29.65 -28.52 -14.42
N CYS A 558 28.77 -27.52 -14.43
CA CYS A 558 28.16 -27.00 -15.65
C CYS A 558 28.52 -25.52 -15.85
N THR A 559 28.60 -25.13 -17.12
CA THR A 559 28.87 -23.72 -17.47
C THR A 559 27.60 -22.89 -17.26
N LEU A 560 27.78 -21.57 -17.08
CA LEU A 560 26.62 -20.65 -17.04
C LEU A 560 25.77 -20.73 -18.31
N LEU A 561 26.36 -21.08 -19.45
CA LEU A 561 25.65 -21.26 -20.71
C LEU A 561 24.72 -22.48 -20.66
N GLN A 562 25.21 -23.61 -20.12
CA GLN A 562 24.40 -24.82 -19.92
C GLN A 562 23.27 -24.58 -18.92
N ALA A 563 23.55 -23.89 -17.80
CA ALA A 563 22.53 -23.54 -16.83
C ALA A 563 21.44 -22.61 -17.43
N ARG A 564 21.84 -21.66 -18.29
CA ARG A 564 20.89 -20.84 -19.06
C ARG A 564 20.06 -21.67 -20.01
N ALA A 565 20.66 -22.60 -20.76
CA ALA A 565 19.93 -23.48 -21.66
C ALA A 565 18.86 -24.30 -20.91
N ALA A 566 19.22 -24.91 -19.77
CA ALA A 566 18.28 -25.62 -18.91
C ALA A 566 17.15 -24.70 -18.41
N ALA A 567 17.45 -23.47 -18.02
CA ALA A 567 16.45 -22.49 -17.60
C ALA A 567 15.59 -21.92 -18.76
N LEU A 568 16.08 -21.92 -20.00
CA LEU A 568 15.29 -21.55 -21.19
C LEU A 568 14.29 -22.64 -21.57
N ALA A 569 14.65 -23.91 -21.36
CA ALA A 569 13.78 -25.06 -21.53
C ALA A 569 12.76 -25.15 -20.39
N CYS A 570 13.20 -25.02 -19.13
CA CYS A 570 12.32 -25.04 -17.96
C CYS A 570 12.51 -23.81 -17.05
N PRO A 571 11.76 -22.72 -17.28
CA PRO A 571 11.92 -21.46 -16.53
C PRO A 571 11.58 -21.60 -15.04
N GLY A 572 10.81 -22.61 -14.66
CA GLY A 572 10.47 -22.93 -13.27
C GLY A 572 11.70 -23.21 -12.39
N LEU A 573 12.82 -23.65 -12.97
CA LEU A 573 14.07 -23.86 -12.24
C LEU A 573 14.60 -22.57 -11.60
N LEU A 574 14.38 -21.42 -12.23
CA LEU A 574 14.84 -20.11 -11.74
C LEU A 574 14.04 -19.60 -10.53
N VAL A 575 12.82 -20.13 -10.32
CA VAL A 575 11.96 -19.77 -9.19
C VAL A 575 12.41 -20.49 -7.92
N GLN A 576 13.03 -21.66 -8.06
CA GLN A 576 13.48 -22.45 -6.94
C GLN A 576 14.67 -21.79 -6.21
N GLN A 577 14.68 -21.95 -4.89
CA GLN A 577 15.82 -21.51 -4.09
C GLN A 577 16.93 -22.54 -4.13
N ARG A 578 18.20 -22.10 -4.03
CA ARG A 578 19.37 -22.99 -4.07
C ARG A 578 19.24 -24.18 -3.10
N PRO A 579 18.82 -24.01 -1.82
CA PRO A 579 18.63 -25.14 -0.92
C PRO A 579 17.52 -26.10 -1.38
N ALA A 580 16.43 -25.58 -1.95
CA ALA A 580 15.33 -26.39 -2.46
C ALA A 580 15.74 -27.19 -3.71
N LEU A 581 16.51 -26.58 -4.61
CA LEU A 581 17.11 -27.26 -5.76
C LEU A 581 18.00 -28.43 -5.32
N GLN A 582 18.94 -28.16 -4.40
CA GLN A 582 19.88 -29.17 -3.91
C GLN A 582 19.17 -30.31 -3.18
N HIS A 583 18.22 -29.99 -2.29
CA HIS A 583 17.42 -30.98 -1.59
C HIS A 583 16.67 -31.88 -2.57
N ARG A 584 16.03 -31.29 -3.59
CA ARG A 584 15.29 -32.06 -4.59
C ARG A 584 16.20 -32.97 -5.43
N LEU A 585 17.36 -32.49 -5.85
CA LEU A 585 18.35 -33.32 -6.57
C LEU A 585 18.84 -34.48 -5.70
N GLN A 586 19.04 -34.25 -4.39
CA GLN A 586 19.43 -35.28 -3.45
C GLN A 586 18.33 -36.32 -3.21
N GLU A 587 17.07 -35.87 -3.11
CA GLU A 587 15.91 -36.75 -3.03
C GLU A 587 15.80 -37.63 -4.27
N MET A 588 15.95 -37.07 -5.47
CA MET A 588 15.97 -37.82 -6.72
C MET A 588 17.13 -38.83 -6.75
N ALA A 589 18.34 -38.43 -6.36
CA ALA A 589 19.51 -39.31 -6.31
C ALA A 589 19.32 -40.49 -5.35
N TRP A 590 18.76 -40.22 -4.17
CA TRP A 590 18.45 -41.28 -3.21
C TRP A 590 17.40 -42.23 -3.78
N CYS A 591 16.23 -41.73 -4.19
CA CYS A 591 15.12 -42.60 -4.57
C CYS A 591 15.35 -43.39 -5.86
N LEU A 592 16.21 -42.89 -6.76
CA LEU A 592 16.63 -43.59 -7.97
C LEU A 592 17.85 -44.49 -7.74
N GLU A 593 18.40 -44.50 -6.52
CA GLU A 593 19.66 -45.19 -6.17
C GLU A 593 20.81 -44.83 -7.13
N ALA A 594 20.84 -43.58 -7.57
CA ALA A 594 21.74 -43.11 -8.61
C ALA A 594 22.80 -42.12 -8.05
N PRO A 595 23.99 -42.05 -8.65
CA PRO A 595 24.98 -41.06 -8.25
C PRO A 595 24.49 -39.65 -8.60
N MET A 596 24.77 -38.68 -7.71
CA MET A 596 24.37 -37.27 -7.87
C MET A 596 24.76 -36.66 -9.23
N PRO A 597 25.98 -36.89 -9.79
CA PRO A 597 26.33 -36.39 -11.11
C PRO A 597 25.41 -36.89 -12.24
N GLY A 598 24.90 -38.11 -12.14
CA GLY A 598 23.97 -38.67 -13.12
C GLY A 598 22.60 -37.97 -13.09
N VAL A 599 22.10 -37.67 -11.89
CA VAL A 599 20.85 -36.89 -11.71
C VAL A 599 21.03 -35.45 -12.18
N GLN A 600 22.16 -34.84 -11.86
CA GLN A 600 22.50 -33.48 -12.32
C GLN A 600 22.59 -33.41 -13.85
N ALA A 601 23.22 -34.41 -14.49
CA ALA A 601 23.27 -34.52 -15.95
C ALA A 601 21.86 -34.68 -16.54
N LEU A 602 21.03 -35.56 -15.97
CA LEU A 602 19.65 -35.74 -16.43
C LEU A 602 18.85 -34.44 -16.35
N VAL A 603 18.90 -33.70 -15.24
CA VAL A 603 18.18 -32.42 -15.11
C VAL A 603 18.77 -31.34 -16.01
N ARG A 604 20.06 -31.40 -16.36
CA ARG A 604 20.65 -30.47 -17.31
C ARG A 604 20.15 -30.69 -18.74
N GLU A 605 20.06 -31.95 -19.17
CA GLU A 605 19.62 -32.30 -20.53
C GLU A 605 18.07 -32.35 -20.66
N ALA A 606 17.36 -32.65 -19.57
CA ALA A 606 15.89 -32.76 -19.51
C ALA A 606 15.34 -32.08 -18.23
N PRO A 607 15.34 -30.74 -18.17
CA PRO A 607 15.06 -29.99 -16.94
C PRO A 607 13.63 -30.14 -16.41
N GLU A 608 12.67 -30.54 -17.24
CA GLU A 608 11.29 -30.78 -16.84
C GLU A 608 11.17 -31.98 -15.88
N VAL A 609 12.11 -32.92 -15.94
CA VAL A 609 12.22 -34.09 -15.04
C VAL A 609 12.30 -33.67 -13.57
N PHE A 610 12.86 -32.48 -13.29
CA PHE A 610 12.96 -31.95 -11.94
C PHE A 610 11.60 -31.84 -11.23
N PHE A 611 10.52 -31.59 -11.99
CA PHE A 611 9.17 -31.39 -11.48
C PHE A 611 8.31 -32.65 -11.50
N VAL A 612 8.80 -33.75 -12.07
CA VAL A 612 8.09 -35.05 -12.07
C VAL A 612 8.12 -35.66 -10.66
N ALA A 613 7.04 -36.32 -10.26
CA ALA A 613 6.98 -37.03 -8.99
C ALA A 613 8.05 -38.15 -8.92
N VAL A 614 8.78 -38.22 -7.82
CA VAL A 614 9.91 -39.16 -7.67
C VAL A 614 9.45 -40.62 -7.77
N GLY A 615 8.23 -40.94 -7.32
CA GLY A 615 7.64 -42.26 -7.48
C GLY A 615 7.45 -42.67 -8.94
N ALA A 616 7.01 -41.74 -9.80
CA ALA A 616 6.88 -41.99 -11.23
C ALA A 616 8.24 -42.19 -11.90
N LEU A 617 9.26 -41.40 -11.52
CA LEU A 617 10.63 -41.59 -12.00
C LEU A 617 11.19 -42.95 -11.58
N ARG A 618 10.92 -43.40 -10.36
CA ARG A 618 11.33 -44.73 -9.87
C ARG A 618 10.65 -45.85 -10.64
N ALA A 619 9.35 -45.73 -10.90
CA ALA A 619 8.60 -46.69 -11.71
C ALA A 619 9.12 -46.76 -13.15
N ALA A 620 9.38 -45.59 -13.77
CA ALA A 620 9.99 -45.51 -15.09
C ALA A 620 11.39 -46.14 -15.12
N ALA A 621 12.20 -45.93 -14.07
CA ALA A 621 13.53 -46.52 -13.97
C ALA A 621 13.46 -48.05 -13.86
N ALA A 622 12.52 -48.56 -13.06
CA ALA A 622 12.29 -50.00 -12.95
C ALA A 622 11.81 -50.61 -14.28
N ALA A 623 10.92 -49.92 -15.00
CA ALA A 623 10.46 -50.35 -16.32
C ALA A 623 11.59 -50.35 -17.36
N ALA A 624 12.46 -49.32 -17.37
CA ALA A 624 13.64 -49.27 -18.23
C ALA A 624 14.60 -50.43 -17.93
N VAL A 625 14.84 -50.72 -16.65
CA VAL A 625 15.66 -51.88 -16.24
C VAL A 625 15.03 -53.20 -16.69
N ALA A 626 13.72 -53.35 -16.56
CA ALA A 626 13.01 -54.53 -17.05
C ALA A 626 13.08 -54.68 -18.58
N ALA A 627 13.19 -53.57 -19.31
CA ALA A 627 13.40 -53.54 -20.76
C ALA A 627 14.87 -53.72 -21.19
N GLY A 628 15.77 -54.06 -20.27
CA GLY A 628 17.19 -54.35 -20.56
C GLY A 628 18.15 -53.16 -20.40
N ALA A 629 17.68 -51.99 -19.94
CA ALA A 629 18.58 -50.86 -19.71
C ALA A 629 19.57 -51.16 -18.57
N GLY A 630 20.87 -51.06 -18.89
CA GLY A 630 21.96 -51.39 -17.96
C GLY A 630 22.17 -52.89 -17.72
N GLU A 631 21.85 -53.73 -18.71
CA GLU A 631 22.17 -55.15 -18.70
C GLU A 631 23.66 -55.39 -18.38
N GLY A 632 23.94 -56.34 -17.48
CA GLY A 632 25.29 -56.62 -16.98
C GLY A 632 25.79 -55.71 -15.85
N LEU A 633 25.11 -54.61 -15.54
CA LEU A 633 25.43 -53.72 -14.42
C LEU A 633 24.58 -54.03 -13.18
N TRP A 634 25.06 -53.66 -11.99
CA TRP A 634 24.40 -53.94 -10.71
C TRP A 634 24.25 -52.68 -9.85
N GLY A 635 23.16 -52.62 -9.06
CA GLY A 635 22.89 -51.55 -8.11
C GLY A 635 23.00 -50.14 -8.73
N ARG A 636 23.82 -49.28 -8.09
CA ARG A 636 23.99 -47.87 -8.50
C ARG A 636 24.56 -47.69 -9.90
N GLN A 637 25.33 -48.64 -10.42
CA GLN A 637 25.88 -48.57 -11.78
C GLN A 637 24.79 -48.74 -12.82
N ARG A 638 23.83 -49.65 -12.56
CA ARG A 638 22.67 -49.83 -13.44
C ARG A 638 21.80 -48.59 -13.48
N ALA A 639 21.50 -48.01 -12.31
CA ALA A 639 20.76 -46.75 -12.22
C ALA A 639 21.49 -45.61 -12.97
N ALA A 640 22.81 -45.50 -12.81
CA ALA A 640 23.61 -44.51 -13.52
C ALA A 640 23.50 -44.65 -15.05
N ALA A 641 23.57 -45.88 -15.57
CA ALA A 641 23.44 -46.15 -17.01
C ALA A 641 22.04 -45.78 -17.55
N VAL A 642 20.97 -46.07 -16.79
CA VAL A 642 19.60 -45.66 -17.14
C VAL A 642 19.49 -44.13 -17.21
N LEU A 643 20.01 -43.42 -16.21
CA LEU A 643 19.96 -41.95 -16.23
C LEU A 643 20.80 -41.35 -17.36
N GLU A 644 21.95 -41.93 -17.66
CA GLU A 644 22.80 -41.51 -18.78
C GLU A 644 22.09 -41.73 -20.12
N GLN A 645 21.40 -42.87 -20.29
CA GLN A 645 20.57 -43.15 -21.46
C GLN A 645 19.43 -42.13 -21.59
N TRP A 646 18.71 -41.82 -20.50
CA TRP A 646 17.66 -40.79 -20.51
C TRP A 646 18.19 -39.39 -20.75
N ALA A 647 19.39 -39.06 -20.27
CA ALA A 647 20.02 -37.78 -20.54
C ALA A 647 20.37 -37.62 -22.04
N ARG A 648 20.77 -38.71 -22.72
CA ARG A 648 21.02 -38.71 -24.17
C ARG A 648 19.72 -38.73 -24.98
N GLU A 649 18.73 -39.48 -24.52
CA GLU A 649 17.46 -39.72 -25.23
C GLU A 649 16.24 -39.47 -24.31
N PRO A 650 15.93 -38.19 -24.02
CA PRO A 650 14.83 -37.85 -23.09
C PRO A 650 13.46 -38.33 -23.57
N GLY A 651 13.28 -38.56 -24.88
CA GLY A 651 12.04 -39.13 -25.43
C GLY A 651 11.69 -40.51 -24.86
N GLN A 652 12.69 -41.34 -24.53
CA GLN A 652 12.44 -42.65 -23.91
C GLN A 652 11.85 -42.51 -22.50
N LEU A 653 12.35 -41.54 -21.73
CA LEU A 653 11.83 -41.25 -20.39
C LEU A 653 10.36 -40.81 -20.45
N TRP A 654 10.01 -39.90 -21.37
CA TRP A 654 8.63 -39.43 -21.49
C TRP A 654 7.67 -40.53 -21.92
N ALA A 655 8.07 -41.41 -22.86
CA ALA A 655 7.27 -42.56 -23.26
C ALA A 655 6.99 -43.51 -22.08
N LEU A 656 7.98 -43.73 -21.21
CA LEU A 656 7.80 -44.54 -19.99
C LEU A 656 6.91 -43.84 -18.96
N LEU A 657 7.06 -42.53 -18.76
CA LEU A 657 6.22 -41.76 -17.83
C LEU A 657 4.76 -41.75 -18.26
N GLU A 658 4.48 -41.59 -19.56
CA GLU A 658 3.12 -41.72 -20.10
C GLU A 658 2.52 -43.12 -19.88
N GLY A 659 3.35 -44.17 -19.96
CA GLY A 659 2.94 -45.54 -19.65
C GLY A 659 2.56 -45.72 -18.18
N VAL A 660 3.34 -45.11 -17.27
CA VAL A 660 3.11 -45.16 -15.82
C VAL A 660 1.87 -44.36 -15.41
N GLU A 661 1.57 -43.23 -16.06
CA GLU A 661 0.36 -42.45 -15.74
C GLU A 661 -0.94 -43.13 -16.21
N ARG A 662 -0.86 -44.03 -17.20
CA ARG A 662 -2.03 -44.76 -17.73
C ARG A 662 -2.35 -46.05 -16.98
N GLY A 663 -1.38 -46.64 -16.28
CA GLY A 663 -1.52 -47.89 -15.52
C GLY A 663 -1.77 -47.61 -14.04
#